data_AF-A0A928YSH4-F1
#
_entry.id   AF-A0A928YSH4-F1
#
_cell.length_a   1.000
_cell.length_b   1.000
_cell.length_c   1.000
_cell.angle_alpha   90.00
_cell.angle_beta   90.00
_cell.angle_gamma   90.00
#
_symmetry.space_group_name_H-M   'P 1'
#
loop_
_entity.id
_entity.type
_entity.pdbx_description
1 polymer ?
#
loop_
_entity_poly.entity_id
_entity_poly.type
_entity_poly.pdbx_seq_one_letter_code
_entity_poly.pdbx_strand_id
1 'polypeptide(L)'
;MLILLMIGLSLTAAIIGSVYHIRVTQEQSISVHAQTQAQVRAWSAAEVTRQYFQMLRQDATEWETFYTALTAALAAGTPVDINLGMDDVTAKILRTELLTSRALEGEMPHIVVQITAIAAEDTRAHSSSTLEVMYTGTEPTTGESVPNNSTINFHGGLKMTGGIDVFKDKGDTTAYEINVIGNVDIGSTSITGVDIIRSTGSIKFNGGSSFFKELHANCDIHLSSGASAGLLSATNNICAFNVTYPNGKVNEDVIANGSIHISGSKWGTVTALAGKGDLQKCAVDAERLCDPQVSGVRLSGTPTITTVNSRGDIIVENSATITNMYAEGNISITWGFTLKEKATYGGNFKFPDNGGHLAPENKRQKIPGYTLDLSPALPVNIRKEVFDVNALKPAANYVFYVDPDKTTLRVTLKNIQGIPNGNYYLFHGKIGNTVFNDWACLVPKPSQASDCVIKIGAGHDVLQSILISYKWDAKTKTGKWTLDGTSLAPGIAFFEGDLTISTGTYYNTLLATGNVDTAGKMDMYAPNFAGYNGQQNDKTYAPTGICVNKYFPNVVPTQLCKNGEYLYNAVNGIANYAVMAGSCTDNTCDTYQGGDIKTGASTDIRGAVKAGNLFVSSGNTTVHGYITALAQREILKHSIGAKTTVDLRDLPPGYDPTGSSSVPGAGEAGASGSMDIRWSRYL
;
A
#
# COMPACT_ATOMS: atom_id res chain seq x y z
N MET A 1 71.91 16.49 51.13
CA MET A 1 72.24 16.33 49.69
C MET A 1 71.54 15.11 49.07
N LEU A 2 71.54 13.93 49.71
CA LEU A 2 70.87 12.71 49.21
C LEU A 2 69.35 12.86 48.98
N ILE A 3 68.66 13.58 49.88
CA ILE A 3 67.20 13.81 49.80
C ILE A 3 66.82 14.65 48.56
N LEU A 4 67.61 15.68 48.23
CA LEU A 4 67.38 16.51 47.02
C LEU A 4 67.56 15.71 45.73
N LEU A 5 68.50 14.76 45.73
CA LEU A 5 68.77 13.87 44.60
C LEU A 5 67.63 12.86 44.39
N MET A 6 67.11 12.28 45.48
CA MET A 6 65.94 11.39 45.45
C MET A 6 64.66 12.11 44.98
N ILE A 7 64.44 13.35 45.44
CA ILE A 7 63.32 14.17 44.99
C ILE A 7 63.45 14.48 43.49
N GLY A 8 64.63 14.89 43.02
CA GLY A 8 64.87 15.12 41.59
C GLY A 8 64.60 13.89 40.73
N LEU A 9 65.05 12.71 41.16
CA LEU A 9 64.87 11.44 40.43
C LEU A 9 63.40 11.01 40.40
N SER A 10 62.67 11.20 41.52
CA SER A 10 61.23 10.93 41.59
C SER A 10 60.40 11.86 40.69
N LEU A 11 60.76 13.16 40.61
CA LEU A 11 60.09 14.13 39.74
C LEU A 11 60.34 13.80 38.26
N THR A 12 61.56 13.40 37.93
CA THR A 12 61.92 12.99 36.57
C THR A 12 61.16 11.72 36.16
N ALA A 13 61.04 10.73 37.06
CA ALA A 13 60.25 9.52 36.83
C ALA A 13 58.75 9.83 36.65
N ALA A 14 58.19 10.75 37.44
CA ALA A 14 56.80 11.19 37.31
C ALA A 14 56.51 11.94 36.00
N ILE A 15 57.44 12.80 35.56
CA ILE A 15 57.36 13.49 34.27
C ILE A 15 57.45 12.49 33.12
N ILE A 16 58.41 11.56 33.15
CA ILE A 16 58.55 10.52 32.11
C ILE A 16 57.30 9.62 32.08
N GLY A 17 56.76 9.24 33.23
CA GLY A 17 55.52 8.47 33.34
C GLY A 17 54.31 9.22 32.77
N SER A 18 54.22 10.53 33.01
CA SER A 18 53.14 11.38 32.47
C SER A 18 53.26 11.56 30.96
N VAL A 19 54.47 11.78 30.43
CA VAL A 19 54.73 11.88 28.97
C VAL A 19 54.44 10.55 28.27
N TYR A 20 54.80 9.43 28.89
CA TYR A 20 54.46 8.10 28.38
C TYR A 20 52.94 7.89 28.34
N HIS A 21 52.23 8.25 29.41
CA HIS A 21 50.77 8.16 29.46
C HIS A 21 50.09 9.03 28.39
N ILE A 22 50.56 10.28 28.19
CA ILE A 22 50.02 11.17 27.14
C ILE A 22 50.23 10.57 25.75
N ARG A 23 51.41 10.01 25.46
CA ARG A 23 51.69 9.34 24.18
C ARG A 23 50.77 8.14 23.97
N VAL A 24 50.60 7.30 24.99
CA VAL A 24 49.69 6.14 24.91
C VAL A 24 48.25 6.58 24.66
N THR A 25 47.76 7.62 25.34
CA THR A 25 46.40 8.15 25.11
C THR A 25 46.25 8.75 23.71
N GLN A 26 47.28 9.43 23.19
CA GLN A 26 47.29 9.96 21.82
C GLN A 26 47.25 8.83 20.78
N GLU A 27 48.03 7.77 20.96
CA GLU A 27 48.00 6.60 20.06
C GLU A 27 46.64 5.89 20.09
N GLN A 28 46.04 5.71 21.27
CA GLN A 28 44.69 5.16 21.41
C GLN A 28 43.64 6.03 20.71
N SER A 29 43.73 7.35 20.86
CA SER A 29 42.81 8.29 20.19
C SER A 29 42.93 8.24 18.67
N ILE A 30 44.16 8.21 18.14
CA ILE A 30 44.42 8.08 16.69
C ILE A 30 43.85 6.76 16.16
N SER A 31 44.06 5.65 16.87
CA SER A 31 43.53 4.33 16.48
C SER A 31 42.00 4.29 16.47
N VAL A 32 41.34 4.84 17.50
CA VAL A 32 39.87 4.87 17.57
C VAL A 32 39.28 5.76 16.46
N HIS A 33 39.87 6.92 16.21
CA HIS A 33 39.44 7.81 15.14
C HIS A 33 39.65 7.18 13.76
N ALA A 34 40.81 6.56 13.51
CA ALA A 34 41.10 5.87 12.26
C ALA A 34 40.12 4.72 12.00
N GLN A 35 39.83 3.91 13.02
CA GLN A 35 38.89 2.79 12.90
C GLN A 35 37.45 3.28 12.66
N THR A 36 37.04 4.36 13.34
CA THR A 36 35.72 4.96 13.11
C THR A 36 35.60 5.51 11.69
N GLN A 37 36.65 6.16 11.17
CA GLN A 37 36.68 6.66 9.79
C GLN A 37 36.63 5.53 8.77
N ALA A 38 37.35 4.43 8.99
CA ALA A 38 37.30 3.25 8.13
C ALA A 38 35.87 2.63 8.11
N GLN A 39 35.21 2.55 9.26
CA GLN A 39 33.83 2.06 9.35
C GLN A 39 32.83 2.99 8.65
N VAL A 40 32.94 4.31 8.84
CA VAL A 40 32.07 5.28 8.15
C VAL A 40 32.25 5.18 6.64
N ARG A 41 33.50 5.10 6.15
CA ARG A 41 33.80 4.92 4.72
C ARG A 41 33.22 3.62 4.17
N ALA A 42 33.32 2.51 4.91
CA ALA A 42 32.76 1.22 4.50
C ALA A 42 31.23 1.28 4.37
N TRP A 43 30.53 1.93 5.30
CA TRP A 43 29.08 2.13 5.24
C TRP A 43 28.66 3.11 4.15
N SER A 44 29.41 4.17 3.92
CA SER A 44 29.18 5.06 2.77
C SER A 44 29.33 4.31 1.45
N ALA A 45 30.35 3.47 1.31
CA ALA A 45 30.54 2.62 0.14
C ALA A 45 29.43 1.57 -0.03
N ALA A 46 28.90 1.03 1.07
CA ALA A 46 27.73 0.14 1.04
C ALA A 46 26.47 0.84 0.51
N GLU A 47 26.28 2.11 0.87
CA GLU A 47 25.17 2.92 0.35
C GLU A 47 25.38 3.31 -1.12
N VAL A 48 26.59 3.68 -1.53
CA VAL A 48 26.91 3.95 -2.94
C VAL A 48 26.68 2.69 -3.80
N THR A 49 27.07 1.53 -3.30
CA THR A 49 26.82 0.24 -3.98
C THR A 49 25.31 -0.05 -4.11
N ARG A 50 24.52 0.25 -3.06
CA ARG A 50 23.05 0.15 -3.11
C ARG A 50 22.46 1.04 -4.21
N GLN A 51 22.91 2.29 -4.28
CA GLN A 51 22.46 3.28 -5.26
C GLN A 51 22.87 2.88 -6.69
N TYR A 52 24.07 2.32 -6.87
CA TYR A 52 24.51 1.79 -8.16
C TYR A 52 23.58 0.68 -8.67
N PHE A 53 23.25 -0.30 -7.82
CA PHE A 53 22.28 -1.34 -8.19
C PHE A 53 20.88 -0.77 -8.42
N GLN A 54 20.47 0.25 -7.65
CA GLN A 54 19.19 0.90 -7.86
C GLN A 54 19.13 1.66 -9.20
N MET A 55 20.23 2.27 -9.63
CA MET A 55 20.33 2.94 -10.93
C MET A 55 20.24 1.94 -12.08
N LEU A 56 21.01 0.84 -12.02
CA LEU A 56 20.94 -0.24 -13.01
C LEU A 56 19.54 -0.84 -13.18
N ARG A 57 18.69 -0.70 -12.17
CA ARG A 57 17.32 -1.24 -12.16
C ARG A 57 16.26 -0.27 -12.64
N GLN A 58 16.63 0.96 -12.97
CA GLN A 58 15.72 1.87 -13.65
C GLN A 58 15.39 1.39 -15.07
N ASP A 59 16.27 0.59 -15.68
CA ASP A 59 16.07 -0.02 -17.00
C ASP A 59 16.16 -1.56 -16.89
N ALA A 60 15.07 -2.26 -17.24
CA ALA A 60 15.01 -3.72 -17.22
C ALA A 60 16.04 -4.36 -18.16
N THR A 61 16.36 -3.72 -19.29
CA THR A 61 17.32 -4.21 -20.28
C THR A 61 18.76 -4.12 -19.76
N GLU A 62 19.08 -3.01 -19.09
CA GLU A 62 20.40 -2.82 -18.46
C GLU A 62 20.61 -3.81 -17.31
N TRP A 63 19.57 -4.02 -16.49
CA TRP A 63 19.60 -5.02 -15.43
C TRP A 63 19.82 -6.43 -15.95
N GLU A 64 19.06 -6.87 -16.96
CA GLU A 64 19.20 -8.21 -17.55
C GLU A 64 20.59 -8.41 -18.16
N THR A 65 21.12 -7.39 -18.83
CA THR A 65 22.47 -7.41 -19.41
C THR A 65 23.53 -7.54 -18.32
N PHE A 66 23.43 -6.74 -17.25
CA PHE A 66 24.31 -6.81 -16.10
C PHE A 66 24.24 -8.16 -15.39
N TYR A 67 23.03 -8.65 -15.09
CA TYR A 67 22.80 -9.87 -14.33
C TYR A 67 23.28 -11.11 -15.10
N THR A 68 23.07 -11.14 -16.41
CA THR A 68 23.60 -12.20 -17.29
C THR A 68 25.13 -12.21 -17.29
N ALA A 69 25.78 -11.03 -17.36
CA ALA A 69 27.24 -10.94 -17.30
C ALA A 69 27.79 -11.34 -15.91
N LEU A 70 27.11 -10.93 -14.84
CA LEU A 70 27.47 -11.25 -13.46
C LEU A 70 27.41 -12.76 -13.20
N THR A 71 26.31 -13.41 -13.59
CA THR A 71 26.13 -14.85 -13.40
C THR A 71 27.15 -15.66 -14.19
N ALA A 72 27.48 -15.24 -15.41
CA ALA A 72 28.55 -15.85 -16.20
C ALA A 72 29.93 -15.71 -15.53
N ALA A 73 30.26 -14.54 -14.99
CA ALA A 73 31.53 -14.29 -14.30
C ALA A 73 31.66 -15.07 -12.97
N LEU A 74 30.58 -15.14 -12.19
CA LEU A 74 30.55 -15.89 -10.93
C LEU A 74 30.60 -17.41 -11.17
N ALA A 75 29.97 -17.91 -12.25
CA ALA A 75 30.08 -19.32 -12.64
C ALA A 75 31.52 -19.74 -13.01
N ALA A 76 32.35 -18.79 -13.46
CA ALA A 76 33.78 -19.00 -13.69
C ALA A 76 34.64 -18.96 -12.40
N GLY A 77 34.02 -18.75 -11.22
CA GLY A 77 34.70 -18.73 -9.92
C GLY A 77 35.47 -17.44 -9.62
N THR A 78 35.28 -16.39 -10.41
CA THR A 78 35.96 -15.10 -10.25
C THR A 78 35.04 -14.07 -9.57
N PRO A 79 35.42 -13.50 -8.40
CA PRO A 79 34.74 -12.34 -7.84
C PRO A 79 34.73 -11.18 -8.83
N VAL A 80 33.63 -10.44 -8.88
CA VAL A 80 33.47 -9.29 -9.80
C VAL A 80 33.73 -7.99 -9.05
N ASP A 81 34.73 -7.23 -9.50
CA ASP A 81 35.06 -5.92 -8.91
C ASP A 81 34.03 -4.86 -9.35
N ILE A 82 33.55 -4.06 -8.41
CA ILE A 82 32.72 -2.88 -8.67
C ILE A 82 33.58 -1.63 -8.48
N ASN A 83 33.69 -0.81 -9.52
CA ASN A 83 34.33 0.50 -9.41
C ASN A 83 33.32 1.52 -8.88
N LEU A 84 33.45 1.90 -7.60
CA LEU A 84 32.58 2.87 -6.94
C LEU A 84 33.04 4.33 -7.11
N GLY A 85 34.16 4.58 -7.79
CA GLY A 85 34.72 5.93 -7.93
C GLY A 85 35.17 6.56 -6.61
N MET A 86 35.46 5.73 -5.60
CA MET A 86 35.93 6.14 -4.28
C MET A 86 37.38 5.69 -4.10
N ASP A 87 38.26 6.62 -3.71
CA ASP A 87 39.63 6.28 -3.32
C ASP A 87 39.62 5.43 -2.04
N ASP A 88 40.59 4.54 -1.90
CA ASP A 88 40.80 3.66 -0.72
C ASP A 88 39.63 2.72 -0.40
N VAL A 89 38.74 2.45 -1.36
CA VAL A 89 37.60 1.54 -1.21
C VAL A 89 37.62 0.47 -2.30
N THR A 90 37.45 -0.78 -1.91
CA THR A 90 37.25 -1.90 -2.83
C THR A 90 35.92 -2.58 -2.54
N ALA A 91 35.15 -2.86 -3.60
CA ALA A 91 33.88 -3.58 -3.51
C ALA A 91 33.89 -4.75 -4.49
N LYS A 92 33.57 -5.96 -4.00
CA LYS A 92 33.60 -7.20 -4.79
C LYS A 92 32.32 -7.99 -4.61
N ILE A 93 31.69 -8.37 -5.72
CA ILE A 93 30.56 -9.28 -5.70
C ILE A 93 31.10 -10.70 -5.54
N LEU A 94 30.71 -11.36 -4.45
CA LEU A 94 31.20 -12.70 -4.10
C LEU A 94 30.32 -13.81 -4.67
N ARG A 95 29.00 -13.62 -4.60
CA ARG A 95 28.01 -14.64 -5.01
C ARG A 95 26.62 -14.05 -5.15
N THR A 96 25.75 -14.79 -5.85
CA THR A 96 24.31 -14.60 -5.84
C THR A 96 23.64 -15.77 -5.12
N GLU A 97 22.62 -15.51 -4.30
CA GLU A 97 21.89 -16.53 -3.54
C GLU A 97 20.38 -16.45 -3.84
N LEU A 98 19.74 -17.58 -4.15
CA LEU A 98 18.29 -17.69 -4.20
C LEU A 98 17.82 -18.29 -2.85
N LEU A 99 17.37 -17.44 -1.92
CA LEU A 99 16.92 -17.90 -0.61
C LEU A 99 15.42 -18.25 -0.67
N THR A 100 15.04 -19.39 -1.26
CA THR A 100 13.90 -20.26 -0.86
C THR A 100 13.51 -21.29 -1.93
N SER A 101 12.96 -22.44 -1.49
CA SER A 101 12.29 -23.46 -2.31
C SER A 101 10.81 -23.14 -2.60
N ARG A 102 10.40 -21.88 -2.39
CA ARG A 102 9.11 -21.30 -2.78
C ARG A 102 9.39 -19.87 -3.24
N ALA A 103 9.94 -19.74 -4.44
CA ALA A 103 9.95 -18.45 -5.12
C ALA A 103 8.50 -17.95 -5.21
N LEU A 104 8.19 -16.88 -4.49
CA LEU A 104 7.03 -16.06 -4.81
C LEU A 104 7.31 -15.44 -6.18
N GLU A 105 6.34 -15.48 -7.11
CA GLU A 105 6.50 -14.82 -8.42
C GLU A 105 6.96 -13.36 -8.21
N GLY A 106 8.16 -13.02 -8.69
CA GLY A 106 8.75 -11.68 -8.62
C GLY A 106 9.88 -11.45 -7.60
N GLU A 107 10.32 -12.47 -6.85
CA GLU A 107 11.46 -12.35 -5.90
C GLU A 107 12.80 -12.70 -6.59
N MET A 108 13.72 -11.73 -6.65
CA MET A 108 15.01 -11.89 -7.34
C MET A 108 16.13 -12.47 -6.45
N PRO A 109 17.15 -13.11 -7.07
CA PRO A 109 18.34 -13.59 -6.38
C PRO A 109 19.10 -12.46 -5.68
N HIS A 110 19.49 -12.71 -4.43
CA HIS A 110 20.24 -11.78 -3.59
C HIS A 110 21.68 -11.67 -4.06
N ILE A 111 22.26 -10.47 -3.97
CA ILE A 111 23.66 -10.20 -4.35
C ILE A 111 24.46 -9.97 -3.08
N VAL A 112 25.52 -10.74 -2.86
CA VAL A 112 26.42 -10.57 -1.71
C VAL A 112 27.70 -9.87 -2.15
N VAL A 113 27.99 -8.73 -1.53
CA VAL A 113 29.14 -7.88 -1.82
C VAL A 113 30.02 -7.76 -0.57
N GLN A 114 31.33 -7.89 -0.76
CA GLN A 114 32.33 -7.57 0.25
C GLN A 114 32.94 -6.20 -0.07
N ILE A 115 32.88 -5.30 0.91
CA ILE A 115 33.34 -3.92 0.82
C ILE A 115 34.45 -3.72 1.85
N THR A 116 35.63 -3.34 1.38
CA THR A 116 36.77 -3.00 2.25
C THR A 116 37.11 -1.55 2.06
N ALA A 117 37.07 -0.77 3.15
CA ALA A 117 37.47 0.64 3.15
C ALA A 117 38.71 0.83 4.02
N ILE A 118 39.65 1.61 3.52
CA ILE A 118 40.89 1.97 4.21
C ILE A 118 40.80 3.45 4.60
N ALA A 119 41.26 3.77 5.81
CA ALA A 119 41.43 5.11 6.31
C ALA A 119 42.92 5.42 6.44
N ALA A 120 43.34 6.55 5.85
CA ALA A 120 44.69 7.11 5.97
C ALA A 120 45.80 6.12 5.58
N GLU A 121 45.66 5.54 4.38
CA GLU A 121 46.68 4.67 3.74
C GLU A 121 48.05 5.36 3.74
N ASP A 122 49.12 4.58 3.93
CA ASP A 122 50.51 5.05 4.04
C ASP A 122 50.81 6.04 5.19
N THR A 123 49.93 6.13 6.20
CA THR A 123 50.17 6.93 7.40
C THR A 123 50.22 6.09 8.69
N ARG A 124 50.66 6.71 9.79
CA ARG A 124 50.58 6.14 11.15
C ARG A 124 49.14 5.88 11.64
N ALA A 125 48.13 6.38 10.93
CA ALA A 125 46.71 6.24 11.25
C ALA A 125 46.01 5.25 10.30
N HIS A 126 46.74 4.35 9.64
CA HIS A 126 46.16 3.33 8.78
C HIS A 126 45.22 2.41 9.57
N SER A 127 43.95 2.37 9.16
CA SER A 127 42.96 1.39 9.62
C SER A 127 42.09 0.90 8.48
N SER A 128 41.59 -0.33 8.55
CA SER A 128 40.71 -0.92 7.54
C SER A 128 39.45 -1.49 8.17
N SER A 129 38.33 -1.38 7.47
CA SER A 129 37.06 -2.00 7.86
C SER A 129 36.48 -2.76 6.68
N THR A 130 36.14 -4.02 6.91
CA THR A 130 35.55 -4.91 5.91
C THR A 130 34.11 -5.23 6.30
N LEU A 131 33.18 -4.99 5.37
CA LEU A 131 31.76 -5.31 5.48
C LEU A 131 31.41 -6.36 4.44
N GLU A 132 30.69 -7.41 4.83
CA GLU A 132 29.92 -8.22 3.90
C GLU A 132 28.46 -7.78 3.97
N VAL A 133 27.89 -7.43 2.83
CA VAL A 133 26.54 -6.86 2.70
C VAL A 133 25.76 -7.69 1.69
N MET A 134 24.55 -8.11 2.06
CA MET A 134 23.61 -8.73 1.14
C MET A 134 22.56 -7.73 0.69
N TYR A 135 22.43 -7.59 -0.62
CA TYR A 135 21.41 -6.77 -1.25
C TYR A 135 20.27 -7.62 -1.79
N THR A 136 19.05 -7.10 -1.68
CA THR A 136 17.82 -7.72 -2.18
C THR A 136 17.01 -6.69 -2.97
N GLY A 137 16.13 -7.14 -3.86
CA GLY A 137 15.20 -6.23 -4.52
C GLY A 137 14.10 -6.94 -5.31
N THR A 138 13.17 -6.16 -5.87
CA THR A 138 12.01 -6.64 -6.66
C THR A 138 12.18 -6.38 -8.16
N GLU A 139 11.70 -7.24 -9.06
CA GLU A 139 11.84 -7.00 -10.52
C GLU A 139 11.21 -5.69 -11.00
N PRO A 140 11.80 -4.99 -11.98
CA PRO A 140 11.08 -3.99 -12.77
C PRO A 140 10.02 -4.72 -13.62
N THR A 141 8.76 -4.41 -13.37
CA THR A 141 7.64 -5.15 -13.99
C THR A 141 7.42 -4.71 -15.44
N THR A 142 7.34 -5.65 -16.38
CA THR A 142 6.90 -5.42 -17.78
C THR A 142 5.37 -5.31 -17.92
N GLY A 143 4.65 -5.01 -16.84
CA GLY A 143 3.20 -4.80 -16.83
C GLY A 143 2.84 -3.33 -17.04
N GLU A 144 1.58 -3.06 -17.41
CA GLU A 144 1.08 -1.69 -17.47
C GLU A 144 1.18 -1.05 -16.08
N SER A 145 2.02 -0.02 -15.96
CA SER A 145 2.30 0.65 -14.69
C SER A 145 1.05 1.39 -14.19
N VAL A 146 0.59 1.04 -12.99
CA VAL A 146 -0.56 1.69 -12.36
C VAL A 146 -0.16 3.12 -11.90
N PRO A 147 -0.87 4.18 -12.34
CA PRO A 147 -0.63 5.54 -11.88
C PRO A 147 -0.96 5.74 -10.39
N ASN A 148 -0.29 6.71 -9.73
CA ASN A 148 -0.40 7.02 -8.29
C ASN A 148 -1.74 7.69 -7.87
N ASN A 149 -2.81 7.53 -8.65
CA ASN A 149 -4.12 8.15 -8.42
C ASN A 149 -5.14 7.15 -7.85
N SER A 150 -4.63 6.09 -7.23
CA SER A 150 -5.42 4.98 -6.74
C SER A 150 -6.01 5.33 -5.39
N THR A 151 -7.29 5.72 -5.39
CA THR A 151 -8.01 6.13 -4.18
C THR A 151 -8.21 4.99 -3.19
N ILE A 152 -8.25 3.76 -3.71
CA ILE A 152 -8.44 2.53 -2.97
C ILE A 152 -7.46 1.47 -3.49
N ASN A 153 -6.59 0.96 -2.62
CA ASN A 153 -5.68 -0.14 -2.90
C ASN A 153 -5.91 -1.29 -1.92
N PHE A 154 -6.29 -2.44 -2.45
CA PHE A 154 -6.64 -3.61 -1.66
C PHE A 154 -5.80 -4.81 -2.09
N HIS A 155 -5.00 -5.34 -1.18
CA HIS A 155 -4.33 -6.62 -1.39
C HIS A 155 -5.21 -7.70 -0.80
N GLY A 156 -5.62 -8.67 -1.59
CA GLY A 156 -6.72 -9.58 -1.27
C GLY A 156 -7.98 -9.21 -2.05
N GLY A 157 -8.92 -10.16 -2.14
CA GLY A 157 -10.17 -9.95 -2.89
C GLY A 157 -11.07 -8.87 -2.28
N LEU A 158 -11.96 -8.30 -3.09
CA LEU A 158 -12.91 -7.27 -2.69
C LEU A 158 -14.35 -7.80 -2.88
N LYS A 159 -15.17 -7.69 -1.83
CA LYS A 159 -16.62 -7.90 -1.91
C LYS A 159 -17.35 -6.58 -1.62
N MET A 160 -18.20 -6.17 -2.53
CA MET A 160 -19.00 -4.96 -2.38
C MET A 160 -20.49 -5.31 -2.44
N THR A 161 -21.21 -5.03 -1.37
CA THR A 161 -22.68 -5.13 -1.32
C THR A 161 -23.35 -3.79 -1.05
N GLY A 162 -22.58 -2.74 -0.71
CA GLY A 162 -23.03 -1.36 -0.65
C GLY A 162 -22.29 -0.45 -1.66
N GLY A 163 -22.77 0.78 -1.82
CA GLY A 163 -22.26 1.72 -2.83
C GLY A 163 -20.96 2.43 -2.46
N ILE A 164 -20.24 2.90 -3.48
CA ILE A 164 -19.08 3.80 -3.33
C ILE A 164 -19.34 5.10 -4.08
N ASP A 165 -19.09 6.22 -3.43
CA ASP A 165 -19.01 7.53 -4.09
C ASP A 165 -17.61 8.10 -3.91
N VAL A 166 -16.93 8.43 -5.01
CA VAL A 166 -15.69 9.20 -5.02
C VAL A 166 -16.01 10.62 -5.50
N PHE A 167 -15.76 11.61 -4.65
CA PHE A 167 -15.96 13.01 -5.01
C PHE A 167 -14.64 13.71 -5.28
N LYS A 168 -14.66 14.60 -6.28
CA LYS A 168 -13.50 15.33 -6.76
C LYS A 168 -13.81 16.80 -7.00
N ASP A 169 -12.78 17.63 -6.97
CA ASP A 169 -12.93 19.06 -7.18
C ASP A 169 -13.51 19.36 -8.56
N LYS A 170 -14.25 20.47 -8.65
CA LYS A 170 -14.89 20.87 -9.89
C LYS A 170 -13.82 21.19 -10.94
N GLY A 171 -13.84 20.45 -12.05
CA GLY A 171 -12.86 20.60 -13.13
C GLY A 171 -11.69 19.62 -13.04
N ASP A 172 -11.61 18.81 -11.98
CA ASP A 172 -10.65 17.72 -11.88
C ASP A 172 -10.98 16.62 -12.91
N THR A 173 -10.05 16.40 -13.83
CA THR A 173 -10.16 15.39 -14.90
C THR A 173 -9.39 14.11 -14.59
N THR A 174 -8.71 14.06 -13.44
CA THR A 174 -7.98 12.89 -12.95
C THR A 174 -8.87 11.66 -12.96
N ALA A 175 -8.34 10.56 -13.49
CA ALA A 175 -8.99 9.27 -13.42
C ALA A 175 -8.71 8.65 -12.05
N TYR A 176 -9.76 8.27 -11.34
CA TYR A 176 -9.64 7.58 -10.05
C TYR A 176 -9.78 6.07 -10.21
N GLU A 177 -8.89 5.36 -9.53
CA GLU A 177 -8.73 3.92 -9.70
C GLU A 177 -9.00 3.16 -8.39
N ILE A 178 -9.51 1.94 -8.54
CA ILE A 178 -9.54 0.90 -7.50
C ILE A 178 -8.67 -0.26 -7.97
N ASN A 179 -7.65 -0.59 -7.17
CA ASN A 179 -6.77 -1.73 -7.44
C ASN A 179 -6.99 -2.85 -6.43
N VAL A 180 -7.07 -4.07 -6.95
CA VAL A 180 -7.33 -5.26 -6.13
C VAL A 180 -6.37 -6.40 -6.50
N ILE A 181 -5.60 -6.87 -5.52
CA ILE A 181 -4.80 -8.10 -5.66
C ILE A 181 -5.67 -9.31 -5.29
N GLY A 182 -6.54 -9.73 -6.21
CA GLY A 182 -7.45 -10.85 -6.01
C GLY A 182 -8.80 -10.61 -6.68
N ASN A 183 -9.77 -11.47 -6.43
CA ASN A 183 -11.08 -11.39 -7.08
C ASN A 183 -11.93 -10.20 -6.57
N VAL A 184 -12.62 -9.52 -7.48
CA VAL A 184 -13.57 -8.43 -7.21
C VAL A 184 -14.98 -8.96 -7.43
N ASP A 185 -15.86 -8.84 -6.42
CA ASP A 185 -17.27 -9.22 -6.47
C ASP A 185 -18.14 -8.04 -6.05
N ILE A 186 -18.76 -7.40 -7.04
CA ILE A 186 -19.64 -6.24 -6.87
C ILE A 186 -21.09 -6.71 -7.05
N GLY A 187 -21.89 -6.55 -6.00
CA GLY A 187 -23.34 -6.78 -6.03
C GLY A 187 -24.12 -5.56 -6.53
N SER A 188 -25.45 -5.59 -6.36
CA SER A 188 -26.40 -4.60 -6.89
C SER A 188 -26.28 -3.20 -6.26
N THR A 189 -25.24 -2.46 -6.63
CA THR A 189 -24.85 -1.19 -6.00
C THR A 189 -24.49 -0.14 -7.04
N SER A 190 -24.61 1.14 -6.68
CA SER A 190 -24.09 2.23 -7.49
C SER A 190 -22.65 2.55 -7.07
N ILE A 191 -21.75 2.59 -8.05
CA ILE A 191 -20.41 3.15 -7.93
C ILE A 191 -20.37 4.45 -8.74
N THR A 192 -20.03 5.55 -8.10
CA THR A 192 -19.94 6.89 -8.71
C THR A 192 -18.54 7.46 -8.51
N GLY A 193 -18.01 8.12 -9.55
CA GLY A 193 -16.73 8.84 -9.46
C GLY A 193 -15.47 7.98 -9.56
N VAL A 194 -15.62 6.65 -9.69
CA VAL A 194 -14.54 5.72 -10.02
C VAL A 194 -14.48 5.56 -11.54
N ASP A 195 -13.30 5.75 -12.12
CA ASP A 195 -13.09 5.63 -13.56
C ASP A 195 -12.56 4.25 -13.94
N ILE A 196 -11.69 3.65 -13.13
CA ILE A 196 -10.95 2.42 -13.49
C ILE A 196 -11.01 1.41 -12.34
N ILE A 197 -11.22 0.13 -12.66
CA ILE A 197 -11.03 -0.99 -11.73
C ILE A 197 -10.04 -1.98 -12.33
N ARG A 198 -8.95 -2.26 -11.60
CA ARG A 198 -7.94 -3.24 -11.98
C ARG A 198 -7.84 -4.36 -10.96
N SER A 199 -7.76 -5.59 -11.44
CA SER A 199 -7.78 -6.80 -10.63
C SER A 199 -6.73 -7.82 -11.09
N THR A 200 -5.92 -8.34 -10.17
CA THR A 200 -5.07 -9.51 -10.47
C THR A 200 -5.84 -10.83 -10.45
N GLY A 201 -7.12 -10.81 -10.08
CA GLY A 201 -8.03 -11.95 -10.18
C GLY A 201 -9.11 -11.69 -11.23
N SER A 202 -10.31 -12.21 -10.98
CA SER A 202 -11.49 -11.95 -11.80
C SER A 202 -12.30 -10.76 -11.29
N ILE A 203 -13.12 -10.17 -12.17
CA ILE A 203 -14.10 -9.13 -11.82
C ILE A 203 -15.50 -9.66 -12.09
N LYS A 204 -16.34 -9.67 -11.06
CA LYS A 204 -17.75 -10.01 -11.14
C LYS A 204 -18.60 -8.78 -10.79
N PHE A 205 -19.56 -8.47 -11.65
CA PHE A 205 -20.53 -7.41 -11.43
C PHE A 205 -21.95 -8.01 -11.53
N ASN A 206 -22.72 -7.96 -10.45
CA ASN A 206 -24.05 -8.56 -10.31
C ASN A 206 -25.11 -7.50 -9.98
N GLY A 207 -25.32 -6.57 -10.91
CA GLY A 207 -26.28 -5.48 -10.79
C GLY A 207 -25.65 -4.14 -10.40
N GLY A 208 -26.36 -3.05 -10.68
CA GLY A 208 -25.89 -1.67 -10.51
C GLY A 208 -26.18 -0.84 -11.75
N SER A 209 -25.80 0.44 -11.79
CA SER A 209 -25.90 1.27 -12.99
C SER A 209 -24.68 2.20 -13.04
N SER A 210 -23.51 1.64 -13.33
CA SER A 210 -22.23 2.35 -13.30
C SER A 210 -21.53 2.26 -14.65
N PHE A 211 -20.91 3.37 -15.05
CA PHE A 211 -20.04 3.43 -16.22
C PHE A 211 -18.60 3.64 -15.76
N PHE A 212 -17.68 2.82 -16.27
CA PHE A 212 -16.25 2.93 -16.06
C PHE A 212 -15.54 3.35 -17.36
N LYS A 213 -14.38 3.98 -17.27
CA LYS A 213 -13.47 4.09 -18.42
C LYS A 213 -12.86 2.73 -18.76
N GLU A 214 -12.45 1.97 -17.74
CA GLU A 214 -11.77 0.68 -17.91
C GLU A 214 -12.14 -0.30 -16.79
N LEU A 215 -12.40 -1.56 -17.16
CA LEU A 215 -12.38 -2.72 -16.27
C LEU A 215 -11.32 -3.71 -16.78
N HIS A 216 -10.34 -4.03 -15.94
CA HIS A 216 -9.19 -4.85 -16.32
C HIS A 216 -8.95 -5.98 -15.32
N ALA A 217 -8.96 -7.24 -15.78
CA ALA A 217 -8.75 -8.43 -14.96
C ALA A 217 -7.66 -9.36 -15.52
N ASN A 218 -6.81 -9.91 -14.64
CA ASN A 218 -5.89 -11.01 -14.99
C ASN A 218 -6.57 -12.38 -15.04
N CYS A 219 -7.90 -12.42 -15.03
CA CYS A 219 -8.66 -13.62 -15.29
C CYS A 219 -9.94 -13.31 -16.03
N ASP A 220 -11.12 -13.54 -15.43
CA ASP A 220 -12.40 -13.37 -16.09
C ASP A 220 -13.04 -12.03 -15.74
N ILE A 221 -13.79 -11.46 -16.69
CA ILE A 221 -14.77 -10.41 -16.40
C ILE A 221 -16.17 -10.97 -16.63
N HIS A 222 -17.01 -10.95 -15.59
CA HIS A 222 -18.41 -11.34 -15.65
C HIS A 222 -19.31 -10.16 -15.30
N LEU A 223 -20.08 -9.67 -16.28
CA LEU A 223 -21.08 -8.62 -16.10
C LEU A 223 -22.48 -9.23 -16.19
N SER A 224 -23.22 -9.22 -15.09
CA SER A 224 -24.64 -9.58 -15.06
C SER A 224 -25.45 -8.37 -14.59
N SER A 225 -26.17 -7.75 -15.53
CA SER A 225 -26.98 -6.53 -15.36
C SER A 225 -26.21 -5.24 -14.95
N GLY A 226 -26.32 -4.21 -15.79
CA GLY A 226 -26.24 -2.81 -15.34
C GLY A 226 -24.88 -2.09 -15.28
N ALA A 227 -23.73 -2.77 -15.34
CA ALA A 227 -22.44 -2.10 -15.52
C ALA A 227 -21.98 -2.08 -16.99
N SER A 228 -21.40 -0.96 -17.41
CA SER A 228 -20.67 -0.84 -18.67
C SER A 228 -19.32 -0.14 -18.46
N ALA A 229 -18.41 -0.30 -19.41
CA ALA A 229 -17.12 0.36 -19.42
C ALA A 229 -16.70 0.73 -20.85
N GLY A 230 -15.93 1.81 -21.01
CA GLY A 230 -15.31 2.14 -22.31
C GLY A 230 -14.45 0.98 -22.82
N LEU A 231 -13.57 0.46 -21.97
CA LEU A 231 -12.72 -0.70 -22.21
C LEU A 231 -13.01 -1.85 -21.22
N LEU A 232 -13.23 -3.05 -21.75
CA LEU A 232 -13.20 -4.31 -20.99
C LEU A 232 -11.98 -5.12 -21.44
N SER A 233 -11.04 -5.39 -20.52
CA SER A 233 -9.80 -6.12 -20.83
C SER A 233 -9.63 -7.32 -19.88
N ALA A 234 -9.47 -8.52 -20.43
CA ALA A 234 -9.29 -9.74 -19.65
C ALA A 234 -8.21 -10.65 -20.23
N THR A 235 -7.31 -11.16 -19.39
CA THR A 235 -6.31 -12.16 -19.82
C THR A 235 -6.90 -13.56 -19.97
N ASN A 236 -8.14 -13.78 -19.54
CA ASN A 236 -8.91 -14.99 -19.85
C ASN A 236 -10.23 -14.65 -20.57
N ASN A 237 -11.39 -14.89 -19.97
CA ASN A 237 -12.67 -14.81 -20.67
C ASN A 237 -13.49 -13.56 -20.27
N ILE A 238 -14.39 -13.11 -21.15
CA ILE A 238 -15.38 -12.07 -20.82
C ILE A 238 -16.80 -12.61 -21.06
N CYS A 239 -17.66 -12.50 -20.06
CA CYS A 239 -19.08 -12.84 -20.16
C CYS A 239 -19.92 -11.65 -19.76
N ALA A 240 -20.77 -11.17 -20.66
CA ALA A 240 -21.59 -10.00 -20.39
C ALA A 240 -23.04 -10.23 -20.81
N PHE A 241 -23.94 -10.14 -19.84
CA PHE A 241 -25.35 -10.48 -19.99
C PHE A 241 -26.22 -9.30 -19.52
N ASN A 242 -27.16 -8.88 -20.38
CA ASN A 242 -28.15 -7.85 -20.06
C ASN A 242 -27.51 -6.53 -19.60
N VAL A 243 -26.43 -6.10 -20.27
CA VAL A 243 -25.75 -4.84 -19.95
C VAL A 243 -26.66 -3.66 -20.28
N THR A 244 -26.90 -2.78 -19.30
CA THR A 244 -27.58 -1.51 -19.49
C THR A 244 -26.53 -0.42 -19.60
N TYR A 245 -26.75 0.57 -20.46
CA TYR A 245 -25.83 1.70 -20.64
C TYR A 245 -26.35 2.93 -19.90
N PRO A 246 -25.78 3.29 -18.75
CA PRO A 246 -26.07 4.57 -18.12
C PRO A 246 -25.71 5.70 -19.10
N ASN A 247 -26.64 6.62 -19.33
CA ASN A 247 -26.43 7.78 -20.21
C ASN A 247 -26.04 7.45 -21.68
N GLY A 248 -26.38 6.25 -22.16
CA GLY A 248 -26.14 5.84 -23.56
C GLY A 248 -24.68 5.54 -23.92
N LYS A 249 -23.76 5.51 -22.94
CA LYS A 249 -22.35 5.16 -23.16
C LYS A 249 -22.18 3.65 -23.31
N VAL A 250 -21.86 3.22 -24.52
CA VAL A 250 -21.67 1.81 -24.90
C VAL A 250 -20.32 1.27 -24.44
N ASN A 251 -20.16 -0.05 -24.44
CA ASN A 251 -18.82 -0.64 -24.33
C ASN A 251 -18.11 -0.48 -25.67
N GLU A 252 -17.06 0.34 -25.71
CA GLU A 252 -16.39 0.74 -26.95
C GLU A 252 -15.46 -0.37 -27.42
N ASP A 253 -14.61 -0.88 -26.53
CA ASP A 253 -13.66 -1.96 -26.81
C ASP A 253 -13.77 -3.09 -25.78
N VAL A 254 -13.85 -4.33 -26.27
CA VAL A 254 -13.89 -5.54 -25.46
C VAL A 254 -12.82 -6.49 -25.95
N ILE A 255 -11.81 -6.75 -25.11
CA ILE A 255 -10.63 -7.54 -25.45
C ILE A 255 -10.49 -8.70 -24.45
N ALA A 256 -10.52 -9.92 -24.96
CA ALA A 256 -10.27 -11.12 -24.18
C ALA A 256 -9.18 -11.98 -24.84
N ASN A 257 -8.17 -12.37 -24.07
CA ASN A 257 -7.16 -13.33 -24.51
C ASN A 257 -7.77 -14.73 -24.71
N GLY A 258 -8.78 -15.07 -23.92
CA GLY A 258 -9.62 -16.24 -24.07
C GLY A 258 -10.81 -15.98 -25.00
N SER A 259 -11.99 -16.37 -24.55
CA SER A 259 -13.25 -16.31 -25.32
C SER A 259 -14.24 -15.31 -24.73
N ILE A 260 -15.17 -14.85 -25.55
CA ILE A 260 -16.18 -13.84 -25.20
C ILE A 260 -17.59 -14.42 -25.37
N HIS A 261 -18.45 -14.23 -24.37
CA HIS A 261 -19.89 -14.47 -24.48
C HIS A 261 -20.66 -13.19 -24.16
N ILE A 262 -21.37 -12.65 -25.16
CA ILE A 262 -22.21 -11.46 -25.01
C ILE A 262 -23.67 -11.81 -25.28
N SER A 263 -24.58 -11.29 -24.45
CA SER A 263 -26.02 -11.39 -24.65
C SER A 263 -26.73 -10.03 -24.66
N GLY A 264 -27.30 -9.67 -25.81
CA GLY A 264 -28.02 -8.41 -26.03
C GLY A 264 -27.13 -7.16 -26.08
N SER A 265 -27.76 -5.98 -26.06
CA SER A 265 -27.11 -4.67 -25.89
C SER A 265 -26.27 -4.17 -27.10
N LYS A 266 -25.55 -3.05 -26.96
CA LYS A 266 -24.85 -2.32 -28.03
C LYS A 266 -23.35 -2.25 -27.74
N TRP A 267 -22.53 -2.76 -28.66
CA TRP A 267 -21.10 -2.94 -28.46
C TRP A 267 -20.32 -2.31 -29.62
N GLY A 268 -19.15 -1.76 -29.33
CA GLY A 268 -18.20 -1.32 -30.34
C GLY A 268 -17.44 -2.50 -30.93
N THR A 269 -16.14 -2.59 -30.65
CA THR A 269 -15.27 -3.66 -31.12
C THR A 269 -15.18 -4.78 -30.09
N VAL A 270 -15.42 -6.02 -30.52
CA VAL A 270 -15.29 -7.22 -29.70
C VAL A 270 -14.18 -8.10 -30.25
N THR A 271 -13.15 -8.34 -29.46
CA THR A 271 -11.90 -8.99 -29.87
C THR A 271 -11.58 -10.17 -28.95
N ALA A 272 -11.60 -11.39 -29.49
CA ALA A 272 -11.22 -12.61 -28.77
C ALA A 272 -10.02 -13.29 -29.41
N LEU A 273 -8.95 -13.53 -28.64
CA LEU A 273 -7.79 -14.30 -29.10
C LEU A 273 -8.03 -15.82 -28.99
N ALA A 274 -9.13 -16.25 -28.37
CA ALA A 274 -9.57 -17.64 -28.28
C ALA A 274 -8.51 -18.59 -27.68
N GLY A 275 -7.69 -18.09 -26.75
CA GLY A 275 -6.60 -18.83 -26.12
C GLY A 275 -5.43 -19.15 -27.06
N LYS A 276 -5.34 -18.49 -28.24
CA LYS A 276 -4.24 -18.70 -29.18
C LYS A 276 -3.08 -17.74 -28.91
N GLY A 277 -1.89 -18.30 -28.73
CA GLY A 277 -0.65 -17.58 -28.43
C GLY A 277 -0.06 -18.05 -27.11
N ASP A 278 1.13 -17.54 -26.77
CA ASP A 278 1.68 -17.70 -25.42
C ASP A 278 1.06 -16.62 -24.53
N LEU A 279 -0.11 -16.94 -23.96
CA LEU A 279 -0.95 -16.00 -23.22
C LEU A 279 -0.93 -16.33 -21.74
N GLN A 280 -0.88 -15.30 -20.90
CA GLN A 280 -0.92 -15.47 -19.46
C GLN A 280 -2.22 -16.14 -19.00
N LYS A 281 -2.08 -17.13 -18.12
CA LYS A 281 -3.21 -17.84 -17.51
C LYS A 281 -3.62 -17.16 -16.20
N CYS A 282 -4.87 -17.36 -15.79
CA CYS A 282 -5.29 -16.93 -14.47
C CYS A 282 -4.43 -17.58 -13.37
N ALA A 283 -4.21 -16.83 -12.29
CA ALA A 283 -3.66 -17.37 -11.06
C ALA A 283 -4.51 -18.53 -10.53
N VAL A 284 -3.88 -19.44 -9.78
CA VAL A 284 -4.50 -20.69 -9.29
C VAL A 284 -5.71 -20.43 -8.39
N ASP A 285 -5.71 -19.31 -7.67
CA ASP A 285 -6.75 -18.85 -6.75
C ASP A 285 -7.76 -17.87 -7.37
N ALA A 286 -7.59 -17.52 -8.65
CA ALA A 286 -8.54 -16.67 -9.36
C ALA A 286 -9.84 -17.43 -9.64
N GLU A 287 -10.97 -16.77 -9.39
CA GLU A 287 -12.29 -17.37 -9.59
C GLU A 287 -12.62 -17.45 -11.08
N ARG A 288 -12.87 -18.64 -11.62
CA ARG A 288 -13.33 -18.78 -13.01
C ARG A 288 -14.82 -18.47 -13.06
N LEU A 289 -15.16 -17.30 -13.61
CA LEU A 289 -16.53 -16.78 -13.68
C LEU A 289 -17.21 -17.07 -15.01
N CYS A 290 -16.42 -17.46 -16.00
CA CYS A 290 -16.85 -17.64 -17.38
C CYS A 290 -16.59 -19.05 -17.87
N ASP A 291 -17.63 -19.68 -18.40
CA ASP A 291 -17.55 -20.95 -19.11
C ASP A 291 -18.08 -20.80 -20.55
N PRO A 292 -17.30 -20.16 -21.44
CA PRO A 292 -17.72 -19.96 -22.81
C PRO A 292 -17.74 -21.32 -23.54
N GLN A 293 -18.92 -21.70 -24.04
CA GLN A 293 -19.14 -22.95 -24.79
C GLN A 293 -18.51 -22.93 -26.20
N VAL A 294 -17.68 -21.94 -26.51
CA VAL A 294 -16.97 -21.78 -27.77
C VAL A 294 -15.56 -21.27 -27.50
N SER A 295 -14.61 -21.70 -28.33
CA SER A 295 -13.30 -21.08 -28.45
C SER A 295 -13.39 -19.93 -29.44
N GLY A 296 -13.62 -18.71 -28.97
CA GLY A 296 -13.85 -17.53 -29.81
C GLY A 296 -14.92 -16.58 -29.26
N VAL A 297 -15.91 -16.20 -30.08
CA VAL A 297 -16.99 -15.27 -29.69
C VAL A 297 -18.35 -15.95 -29.82
N ARG A 298 -19.12 -15.96 -28.72
CA ARG A 298 -20.53 -16.39 -28.68
C ARG A 298 -21.44 -15.18 -28.46
N LEU A 299 -22.44 -15.04 -29.30
CA LEU A 299 -23.43 -13.96 -29.27
C LEU A 299 -24.83 -14.54 -29.12
N SER A 300 -25.59 -14.08 -28.13
CA SER A 300 -26.97 -14.50 -27.86
C SER A 300 -27.91 -13.31 -27.61
N GLY A 301 -29.23 -13.55 -27.54
CA GLY A 301 -30.21 -12.49 -27.32
C GLY A 301 -30.41 -11.62 -28.56
N THR A 302 -30.11 -10.31 -28.49
CA THR A 302 -30.18 -9.42 -29.67
C THR A 302 -29.12 -8.32 -29.71
N PRO A 303 -27.82 -8.64 -29.82
CA PRO A 303 -26.76 -7.65 -29.74
C PRO A 303 -26.64 -6.83 -31.04
N THR A 304 -26.27 -5.57 -30.91
CA THR A 304 -25.79 -4.72 -32.01
C THR A 304 -24.31 -4.47 -31.83
N ILE A 305 -23.46 -4.88 -32.76
CA ILE A 305 -21.99 -4.82 -32.63
C ILE A 305 -21.39 -4.14 -33.85
N THR A 306 -20.41 -3.25 -33.65
CA THR A 306 -19.67 -2.64 -34.76
C THR A 306 -18.75 -3.67 -35.41
N THR A 307 -17.80 -4.22 -34.67
CA THR A 307 -16.82 -5.16 -35.22
C THR A 307 -16.65 -6.36 -34.30
N VAL A 308 -16.60 -7.56 -34.86
CA VAL A 308 -16.24 -8.78 -34.14
C VAL A 308 -14.97 -9.38 -34.76
N ASN A 309 -13.90 -9.44 -33.97
CA ASN A 309 -12.63 -10.09 -34.31
C ASN A 309 -12.48 -11.35 -33.45
N SER A 310 -12.24 -12.49 -34.08
CA SER A 310 -11.95 -13.73 -33.36
C SER A 310 -10.84 -14.52 -34.01
N ARG A 311 -9.83 -14.89 -33.23
CA ARG A 311 -8.89 -15.94 -33.66
C ARG A 311 -9.51 -17.34 -33.58
N GLY A 312 -10.70 -17.48 -33.03
CA GLY A 312 -11.46 -18.72 -32.98
C GLY A 312 -12.69 -18.69 -33.88
N ASP A 313 -13.75 -19.34 -33.41
CA ASP A 313 -15.06 -19.37 -34.07
C ASP A 313 -15.94 -18.21 -33.60
N ILE A 314 -16.84 -17.74 -34.47
CA ILE A 314 -17.93 -16.83 -34.10
C ILE A 314 -19.26 -17.58 -34.20
N ILE A 315 -20.01 -17.65 -33.09
CA ILE A 315 -21.34 -18.25 -33.03
C ILE A 315 -22.38 -17.18 -32.70
N VAL A 316 -23.44 -17.11 -33.49
CA VAL A 316 -24.58 -16.21 -33.29
C VAL A 316 -25.84 -17.06 -33.11
N GLU A 317 -26.38 -17.05 -31.89
CA GLU A 317 -27.46 -17.95 -31.47
C GLU A 317 -28.89 -17.40 -31.71
N ASN A 318 -29.00 -16.08 -31.86
CA ASN A 318 -30.25 -15.34 -32.00
C ASN A 318 -30.04 -14.09 -32.88
N SER A 319 -31.08 -13.26 -33.02
CA SER A 319 -31.09 -12.04 -33.84
C SER A 319 -29.99 -11.02 -33.52
N ALA A 320 -28.86 -11.02 -34.24
CA ALA A 320 -27.80 -10.01 -34.07
C ALA A 320 -27.69 -9.04 -35.26
N THR A 321 -27.28 -7.79 -34.99
CA THR A 321 -26.90 -6.82 -36.02
C THR A 321 -25.42 -6.52 -35.90
N ILE A 322 -24.62 -6.88 -36.92
CA ILE A 322 -23.16 -6.71 -36.89
C ILE A 322 -22.71 -5.93 -38.12
N THR A 323 -21.80 -4.95 -37.95
CA THR A 323 -21.25 -4.22 -39.11
C THR A 323 -20.19 -5.06 -39.81
N ASN A 324 -19.13 -5.44 -39.09
CA ASN A 324 -18.00 -6.21 -39.60
C ASN A 324 -17.69 -7.45 -38.74
N MET A 325 -17.33 -8.56 -39.38
CA MET A 325 -16.94 -9.81 -38.74
C MET A 325 -15.66 -10.37 -39.36
N TYR A 326 -14.73 -10.77 -38.52
CA TYR A 326 -13.47 -11.37 -38.91
C TYR A 326 -13.17 -12.57 -38.01
N ALA A 327 -13.07 -13.77 -38.59
CA ALA A 327 -12.81 -15.01 -37.86
C ALA A 327 -11.70 -15.84 -38.53
N GLU A 328 -10.66 -16.24 -37.80
CA GLU A 328 -9.75 -17.28 -38.32
C GLU A 328 -10.49 -18.62 -38.49
N GLY A 329 -11.46 -18.89 -37.60
CA GLY A 329 -12.27 -20.10 -37.59
C GLY A 329 -13.58 -20.01 -38.40
N ASN A 330 -14.59 -20.72 -37.90
CA ASN A 330 -15.93 -20.78 -38.49
C ASN A 330 -16.78 -19.58 -38.07
N ILE A 331 -17.74 -19.21 -38.92
CA ILE A 331 -18.87 -18.35 -38.55
C ILE A 331 -20.13 -19.19 -38.61
N SER A 332 -20.83 -19.37 -37.48
CA SER A 332 -22.07 -20.15 -37.40
C SER A 332 -23.21 -19.29 -36.89
N ILE A 333 -24.26 -19.16 -37.69
CA ILE A 333 -25.48 -18.42 -37.37
C ILE A 333 -26.62 -19.44 -37.22
N THR A 334 -27.40 -19.36 -36.15
CA THR A 334 -28.50 -20.30 -35.90
C THR A 334 -29.89 -19.70 -36.17
N TRP A 335 -30.07 -18.39 -36.05
CA TRP A 335 -31.34 -17.70 -36.34
C TRP A 335 -31.18 -16.19 -36.33
N GLY A 336 -31.79 -15.49 -37.29
CA GLY A 336 -31.89 -14.02 -37.30
C GLY A 336 -30.53 -13.31 -37.34
N PHE A 337 -30.17 -12.68 -38.45
CA PHE A 337 -28.87 -12.00 -38.52
C PHE A 337 -28.87 -10.90 -39.56
N THR A 338 -28.32 -9.75 -39.21
CA THR A 338 -28.12 -8.63 -40.14
C THR A 338 -26.64 -8.27 -40.20
N LEU A 339 -26.02 -8.49 -41.35
CA LEU A 339 -24.67 -8.02 -41.66
C LEU A 339 -24.72 -6.72 -42.47
N LYS A 340 -24.16 -5.64 -41.92
CA LYS A 340 -24.18 -4.33 -42.62
C LYS A 340 -23.10 -4.23 -43.69
N GLU A 341 -21.87 -4.66 -43.42
CA GLU A 341 -20.75 -4.47 -44.34
C GLU A 341 -20.10 -5.78 -44.78
N LYS A 342 -19.26 -6.41 -43.95
CA LYS A 342 -18.41 -7.53 -44.40
C LYS A 342 -18.21 -8.62 -43.34
N ALA A 343 -18.14 -9.86 -43.79
CA ALA A 343 -17.69 -11.01 -43.03
C ALA A 343 -16.51 -11.71 -43.74
N THR A 344 -15.34 -11.76 -43.11
CA THR A 344 -14.16 -12.49 -43.61
C THR A 344 -13.85 -13.66 -42.69
N TYR A 345 -13.64 -14.86 -43.24
CA TYR A 345 -13.43 -16.06 -42.42
C TYR A 345 -12.50 -17.10 -43.04
N GLY A 346 -11.77 -17.82 -42.19
CA GLY A 346 -10.88 -18.92 -42.60
C GLY A 346 -11.57 -20.27 -42.74
N GLY A 347 -12.53 -20.56 -41.85
CA GLY A 347 -13.27 -21.82 -41.79
C GLY A 347 -14.50 -21.87 -42.69
N ASN A 348 -15.63 -22.35 -42.13
CA ASN A 348 -16.90 -22.44 -42.83
C ASN A 348 -17.90 -21.39 -42.32
N PHE A 349 -18.77 -20.94 -43.21
CA PHE A 349 -19.92 -20.10 -42.87
C PHE A 349 -21.18 -20.97 -42.86
N LYS A 350 -21.76 -21.21 -41.67
CA LYS A 350 -22.99 -21.98 -41.48
C LYS A 350 -24.16 -21.05 -41.19
N PHE A 351 -25.28 -21.28 -41.85
CA PHE A 351 -26.54 -20.54 -41.67
C PHE A 351 -27.70 -21.54 -41.81
N PRO A 352 -28.85 -21.37 -41.13
CA PRO A 352 -29.97 -22.29 -41.25
C PRO A 352 -30.65 -22.10 -42.60
N ASP A 353 -30.92 -23.19 -43.30
CA ASP A 353 -31.57 -23.17 -44.63
C ASP A 353 -33.01 -22.61 -44.59
N ASN A 354 -33.59 -22.41 -43.39
CA ASN A 354 -35.02 -22.15 -43.18
C ASN A 354 -35.29 -20.69 -42.77
N GLY A 355 -35.23 -19.76 -43.74
CA GLY A 355 -36.14 -18.59 -43.77
C GLY A 355 -35.72 -17.27 -43.08
N GLY A 356 -34.50 -17.14 -42.54
CA GLY A 356 -33.97 -15.83 -42.08
C GLY A 356 -33.15 -15.13 -43.18
N HIS A 357 -33.16 -13.79 -43.23
CA HIS A 357 -32.33 -12.99 -44.15
C HIS A 357 -30.86 -13.48 -44.14
N LEU A 358 -30.45 -14.22 -45.17
CA LEU A 358 -29.05 -14.53 -45.41
C LEU A 358 -28.28 -13.22 -45.52
N ALA A 359 -27.12 -13.12 -44.87
CA ALA A 359 -26.16 -12.09 -45.22
C ALA A 359 -25.89 -12.21 -46.73
N PRO A 360 -26.09 -11.14 -47.53
CA PRO A 360 -25.89 -11.17 -48.96
C PRO A 360 -24.55 -11.79 -49.31
N GLU A 361 -24.52 -12.69 -50.30
CA GLU A 361 -23.31 -13.47 -50.63
C GLU A 361 -22.10 -12.57 -50.93
N ASN A 362 -22.34 -11.42 -51.55
CA ASN A 362 -21.34 -10.39 -51.85
C ASN A 362 -20.70 -9.73 -50.61
N LYS A 363 -21.25 -9.93 -49.40
CA LYS A 363 -20.67 -9.44 -48.14
C LYS A 363 -19.82 -10.50 -47.42
N ARG A 364 -19.76 -11.73 -47.94
CA ARG A 364 -19.04 -12.86 -47.33
C ARG A 364 -17.78 -13.19 -48.12
N GLN A 365 -16.64 -13.30 -47.45
CA GLN A 365 -15.37 -13.64 -48.06
C GLN A 365 -14.67 -14.76 -47.29
N LYS A 366 -14.56 -15.95 -47.88
CA LYS A 366 -13.73 -17.03 -47.35
C LYS A 366 -12.28 -16.85 -47.81
N ILE A 367 -11.33 -16.84 -46.88
CA ILE A 367 -9.89 -16.81 -47.15
C ILE A 367 -9.26 -17.99 -46.40
N PRO A 368 -8.99 -19.13 -47.05
CA PRO A 368 -8.34 -20.26 -46.39
C PRO A 368 -7.02 -19.83 -45.70
N GLY A 369 -6.83 -20.22 -44.44
CA GLY A 369 -5.66 -19.82 -43.65
C GLY A 369 -5.65 -18.35 -43.23
N TYR A 370 -6.79 -17.67 -43.22
CA TYR A 370 -6.91 -16.31 -42.71
C TYR A 370 -6.40 -16.20 -41.27
N THR A 371 -5.50 -15.24 -41.04
CA THR A 371 -4.93 -14.93 -39.73
C THR A 371 -5.25 -13.49 -39.35
N LEU A 372 -5.51 -13.25 -38.07
CA LEU A 372 -5.71 -11.92 -37.53
C LEU A 372 -4.50 -11.51 -36.69
N ASP A 373 -3.98 -10.32 -36.97
CA ASP A 373 -2.99 -9.67 -36.12
C ASP A 373 -3.72 -8.84 -35.07
N LEU A 374 -3.76 -9.34 -33.84
CA LEU A 374 -4.50 -8.75 -32.72
C LEU A 374 -3.58 -8.67 -31.52
N SER A 375 -3.56 -7.50 -30.85
CA SER A 375 -2.81 -7.32 -29.62
C SER A 375 -3.53 -8.00 -28.44
N PRO A 376 -2.81 -8.78 -27.61
CA PRO A 376 -3.39 -9.36 -26.40
C PRO A 376 -3.63 -8.30 -25.32
N ALA A 377 -4.54 -8.61 -24.40
CA ALA A 377 -4.62 -7.94 -23.11
C ALA A 377 -3.36 -8.28 -22.28
N LEU A 378 -2.66 -7.26 -21.82
CA LEU A 378 -1.51 -7.39 -20.93
C LEU A 378 -1.98 -7.56 -19.48
N PRO A 379 -1.27 -8.30 -18.63
CA PRO A 379 -1.63 -8.41 -17.23
C PRO A 379 -1.46 -7.10 -16.46
N VAL A 380 -2.37 -6.89 -15.52
CA VAL A 380 -2.24 -5.96 -14.40
C VAL A 380 -1.18 -6.47 -13.43
N ASN A 381 -0.21 -5.64 -13.06
CA ASN A 381 0.70 -5.93 -11.97
C ASN A 381 0.54 -4.87 -10.87
N ILE A 382 0.27 -5.32 -9.65
CA ILE A 382 0.15 -4.47 -8.46
C ILE A 382 1.19 -4.95 -7.46
N ARG A 383 2.08 -4.05 -7.05
CA ARG A 383 3.14 -4.35 -6.08
C ARG A 383 2.53 -4.68 -4.72
N LYS A 384 2.92 -5.81 -4.15
CA LYS A 384 2.62 -6.14 -2.75
C LYS A 384 3.51 -5.31 -1.82
N GLU A 385 2.91 -4.83 -0.75
CA GLU A 385 3.54 -4.05 0.30
C GLU A 385 3.40 -4.81 1.63
N VAL A 386 4.39 -4.63 2.51
CA VAL A 386 4.38 -5.08 3.90
C VAL A 386 4.29 -3.85 4.81
N PHE A 387 3.38 -3.88 5.79
CA PHE A 387 3.21 -2.82 6.77
C PHE A 387 3.38 -3.34 8.20
N ASP A 388 4.22 -2.67 8.99
CA ASP A 388 4.33 -2.92 10.42
C ASP A 388 4.19 -1.62 11.20
N VAL A 389 3.10 -1.50 11.98
CA VAL A 389 2.90 -0.30 12.80
C VAL A 389 3.97 -0.15 13.88
N ASN A 390 4.63 -1.24 14.33
CA ASN A 390 5.68 -1.14 15.34
C ASN A 390 6.84 -0.24 14.90
N ALA A 391 7.14 -0.20 13.60
CA ALA A 391 8.14 0.69 13.02
C ALA A 391 7.82 2.18 13.24
N LEU A 392 6.54 2.51 13.46
CA LEU A 392 6.05 3.88 13.66
C LEU A 392 5.99 4.28 15.14
N LYS A 393 6.14 3.33 16.07
CA LYS A 393 6.12 3.57 17.52
C LYS A 393 7.10 4.67 17.98
N PRO A 394 8.32 4.81 17.42
CA PRO A 394 9.23 5.90 17.80
C PRO A 394 8.69 7.31 17.53
N ALA A 395 7.81 7.48 16.53
CA ALA A 395 7.24 8.77 16.14
C ALA A 395 6.05 9.20 17.02
N ALA A 396 5.49 8.29 17.83
CA ALA A 396 4.31 8.55 18.65
C ALA A 396 4.58 9.49 19.83
N ASN A 397 3.65 10.41 20.08
CA ASN A 397 3.62 11.26 21.28
C ASN A 397 3.15 10.49 22.51
N TYR A 398 2.18 9.59 22.32
CA TYR A 398 1.57 8.78 23.36
C TYR A 398 1.70 7.32 22.96
N VAL A 399 2.31 6.50 23.82
CA VAL A 399 2.36 5.05 23.62
C VAL A 399 1.63 4.40 24.79
N PHE A 400 0.42 3.90 24.54
CA PHE A 400 -0.42 3.20 25.50
C PHE A 400 -0.11 1.71 25.52
N TYR A 401 0.20 1.21 26.70
CA TYR A 401 0.47 -0.21 26.93
C TYR A 401 0.00 -0.61 28.33
N VAL A 402 -0.06 -1.92 28.58
CA VAL A 402 -0.46 -2.47 29.88
C VAL A 402 0.68 -3.32 30.41
N ASP A 403 1.00 -3.14 31.68
CA ASP A 403 2.03 -3.95 32.34
C ASP A 403 1.66 -5.46 32.29
N PRO A 404 2.62 -6.37 32.52
CA PRO A 404 2.36 -7.82 32.47
C PRO A 404 1.21 -8.31 33.37
N ASP A 405 0.84 -7.54 34.40
CA ASP A 405 -0.29 -7.81 35.30
C ASP A 405 -1.68 -7.62 34.66
N LYS A 406 -1.74 -7.08 33.43
CA LYS A 406 -2.96 -6.83 32.64
C LYS A 406 -3.94 -5.83 33.25
N THR A 407 -3.54 -5.08 34.28
CA THR A 407 -4.41 -4.13 35.00
C THR A 407 -3.77 -2.75 35.17
N THR A 408 -2.45 -2.68 35.24
CA THR A 408 -1.73 -1.42 35.38
C THR A 408 -1.54 -0.77 34.01
N LEU A 409 -2.28 0.31 33.78
CA LEU A 409 -2.26 1.05 32.52
C LEU A 409 -1.09 2.04 32.50
N ARG A 410 -0.36 2.06 31.38
CA ARG A 410 0.82 2.88 31.18
C ARG A 410 0.68 3.73 29.93
N VAL A 411 1.36 4.87 29.97
CA VAL A 411 1.55 5.72 28.80
C VAL A 411 2.98 6.24 28.77
N THR A 412 3.69 6.04 27.65
CA THR A 412 4.93 6.77 27.38
C THR A 412 4.58 8.10 26.74
N LEU A 413 5.08 9.19 27.30
CA LEU A 413 4.96 10.53 26.73
C LEU A 413 6.26 10.91 26.04
N LYS A 414 6.16 11.47 24.83
CA LYS A 414 7.30 11.95 24.03
C LYS A 414 6.96 13.24 23.29
N ASN A 415 7.94 14.13 23.21
CA ASN A 415 7.89 15.34 22.40
C ASN A 415 6.69 16.24 22.74
N ILE A 416 6.29 16.32 24.01
CA ILE A 416 5.20 17.20 24.47
C ILE A 416 5.82 18.40 25.19
N GLN A 417 5.39 19.61 24.83
CA GLN A 417 5.94 20.84 25.39
C GLN A 417 5.82 20.86 26.92
N GLY A 418 6.95 21.09 27.60
CA GLY A 418 6.99 21.21 29.06
C GLY A 418 6.85 19.90 29.83
N ILE A 419 6.70 18.76 29.14
CA ILE A 419 6.59 17.44 29.77
C ILE A 419 7.82 16.60 29.43
N PRO A 420 8.57 16.11 30.44
CA PRO A 420 9.70 15.22 30.20
C PRO A 420 9.29 13.95 29.44
N ASN A 421 10.15 13.51 28.52
CA ASN A 421 9.95 12.21 27.88
C ASN A 421 10.09 11.11 28.92
N GLY A 422 9.14 10.19 28.99
CA GLY A 422 9.17 9.15 30.02
C GLY A 422 7.94 8.26 30.08
N ASN A 423 7.98 7.28 30.97
CA ASN A 423 6.88 6.36 31.24
C ASN A 423 6.07 6.87 32.44
N TYR A 424 4.75 6.92 32.26
CA TYR A 424 3.79 7.38 33.24
C TYR A 424 2.70 6.32 33.44
N TYR A 425 1.97 6.44 34.54
CA TYR A 425 0.77 5.65 34.81
C TYR A 425 -0.45 6.43 34.31
N LEU A 426 -1.35 5.74 33.61
CA LEU A 426 -2.65 6.31 33.26
C LEU A 426 -3.58 6.13 34.48
N PHE A 427 -3.98 7.25 35.08
CA PHE A 427 -4.77 7.26 36.30
C PHE A 427 -6.24 7.59 36.02
N HIS A 428 -7.11 6.91 36.76
CA HIS A 428 -8.53 7.21 36.87
C HIS A 428 -8.94 7.13 38.33
N GLY A 429 -9.45 8.22 38.88
CA GLY A 429 -9.79 8.27 40.30
C GLY A 429 -9.82 9.68 40.88
N LYS A 430 -9.84 9.75 42.21
CA LYS A 430 -9.86 11.00 42.96
C LYS A 430 -8.61 11.16 43.81
N ILE A 431 -8.10 12.39 43.85
CA ILE A 431 -7.08 12.82 44.80
C ILE A 431 -7.73 13.93 45.64
N GLY A 432 -8.03 13.64 46.91
CA GLY A 432 -8.92 14.47 47.71
C GLY A 432 -10.30 14.58 47.06
N ASN A 433 -10.77 15.81 46.83
CA ASN A 433 -12.08 16.08 46.21
C ASN A 433 -12.03 16.25 44.68
N THR A 434 -10.84 16.19 44.08
CA THR A 434 -10.65 16.44 42.64
C THR A 434 -10.52 15.12 41.88
N VAL A 435 -11.20 15.02 40.73
CA VAL A 435 -11.16 13.86 39.83
C VAL A 435 -10.00 14.02 38.84
N PHE A 436 -9.21 12.96 38.67
CA PHE A 436 -8.05 12.89 37.78
C PHE A 436 -8.21 11.74 36.76
N ASN A 437 -9.33 11.70 36.06
CA ASN A 437 -9.52 10.73 34.97
C ASN A 437 -8.71 11.08 33.74
N ASP A 438 -8.04 10.08 33.16
CA ASP A 438 -7.19 10.18 31.97
C ASP A 438 -5.97 11.09 32.17
N TRP A 439 -5.41 11.11 33.39
CA TRP A 439 -4.18 11.82 33.69
C TRP A 439 -2.97 10.88 33.63
N ALA A 440 -1.87 11.37 33.08
CA ALA A 440 -0.57 10.75 33.20
C ALA A 440 0.06 11.14 34.55
N CYS A 441 0.41 10.16 35.37
CA CYS A 441 0.97 10.38 36.70
C CYS A 441 2.30 9.62 36.89
N LEU A 442 3.16 10.12 37.78
CA LEU A 442 4.49 9.57 38.07
C LEU A 442 4.45 8.26 38.84
N VAL A 443 3.34 8.02 39.57
CA VAL A 443 3.13 6.85 40.43
C VAL A 443 1.74 6.23 40.14
N PRO A 444 1.55 4.92 40.37
CA PRO A 444 0.30 4.22 40.03
C PRO A 444 -0.88 4.63 40.92
N LYS A 445 -0.58 5.09 42.13
CA LYS A 445 -1.56 5.53 43.14
C LYS A 445 -1.15 6.91 43.65
N PRO A 446 -1.39 7.97 42.87
CA PRO A 446 -1.03 9.33 43.25
C PRO A 446 -1.78 9.73 44.51
N SER A 447 -1.07 10.37 45.43
CA SER A 447 -1.61 10.84 46.72
C SER A 447 -1.75 12.36 46.77
N GLN A 448 -1.04 13.06 45.88
CA GLN A 448 -1.07 14.52 45.75
C GLN A 448 -1.24 14.89 44.27
N ALA A 449 -1.84 16.06 44.00
CA ALA A 449 -2.08 16.51 42.63
C ALA A 449 -0.79 16.66 41.81
N SER A 450 0.33 17.01 42.45
CA SER A 450 1.65 17.13 41.83
C SER A 450 2.21 15.80 41.31
N ASP A 451 1.66 14.67 41.73
CA ASP A 451 2.03 13.36 41.21
C ASP A 451 1.51 13.16 39.77
N CYS A 452 0.53 13.97 39.32
CA CYS A 452 -0.06 13.90 38.00
C CYS A 452 0.38 15.09 37.15
N VAL A 453 1.00 14.79 36.00
CA VAL A 453 1.71 15.78 35.19
C VAL A 453 0.83 16.43 34.12
N ILE A 454 -0.04 15.66 33.47
CA ILE A 454 -0.86 16.18 32.38
C ILE A 454 -2.10 15.32 32.11
N LYS A 455 -3.21 15.98 31.74
CA LYS A 455 -4.43 15.31 31.28
C LYS A 455 -4.30 14.99 29.79
N ILE A 456 -4.55 13.74 29.41
CA ILE A 456 -4.39 13.27 28.02
C ILE A 456 -5.68 12.74 27.38
N GLY A 457 -6.77 12.66 28.13
CA GLY A 457 -8.09 12.29 27.62
C GLY A 457 -9.20 13.16 28.21
N ALA A 458 -10.26 13.37 27.44
CA ALA A 458 -11.46 14.06 27.87
C ALA A 458 -12.69 13.18 27.57
N GLY A 459 -13.31 12.64 28.61
CA GLY A 459 -14.57 11.88 28.48
C GLY A 459 -15.78 12.78 28.13
N HIS A 460 -16.98 12.19 28.07
CA HIS A 460 -18.26 12.88 27.85
C HIS A 460 -18.56 14.02 28.82
N ASP A 461 -18.36 13.77 30.11
CA ASP A 461 -18.29 14.78 31.15
C ASP A 461 -16.80 15.02 31.46
N VAL A 462 -16.33 16.22 31.13
CA VAL A 462 -14.95 16.67 31.31
C VAL A 462 -14.47 16.59 32.76
N LEU A 463 -15.38 16.49 33.74
CA LEU A 463 -15.07 16.39 35.17
C LEU A 463 -15.20 14.97 35.75
N GLN A 464 -15.94 14.06 35.12
CA GLN A 464 -16.33 12.80 35.78
C GLN A 464 -16.14 11.52 34.96
N SER A 465 -16.11 11.62 33.64
CA SER A 465 -16.06 10.44 32.77
C SER A 465 -14.64 10.13 32.30
N ILE A 466 -14.42 8.88 31.90
CA ILE A 466 -13.15 8.35 31.39
C ILE A 466 -13.27 8.26 29.87
N LEU A 467 -12.27 8.76 29.15
CA LEU A 467 -12.12 8.53 27.71
C LEU A 467 -11.46 7.19 27.42
N ILE A 468 -10.31 6.95 28.07
CA ILE A 468 -9.39 5.87 27.72
C ILE A 468 -9.63 4.72 28.69
N SER A 469 -10.10 3.59 28.20
CA SER A 469 -10.28 2.40 29.01
C SER A 469 -9.65 1.19 28.35
N TYR A 470 -9.34 0.18 29.15
CA TYR A 470 -8.78 -1.08 28.69
C TYR A 470 -9.52 -2.25 29.32
N LYS A 471 -9.78 -3.28 28.52
CA LYS A 471 -10.34 -4.53 28.98
C LYS A 471 -9.50 -5.70 28.48
N TRP A 472 -9.06 -6.53 29.42
CA TRP A 472 -8.46 -7.82 29.13
C TRP A 472 -9.56 -8.89 29.06
N ASP A 473 -9.60 -9.65 27.96
CA ASP A 473 -10.43 -10.86 27.87
C ASP A 473 -9.55 -12.08 28.11
N ALA A 474 -9.75 -12.73 29.26
CA ALA A 474 -9.00 -13.91 29.66
C ALA A 474 -9.27 -15.14 28.77
N LYS A 475 -10.39 -15.18 28.03
CA LYS A 475 -10.75 -16.30 27.15
C LYS A 475 -10.02 -16.22 25.82
N THR A 476 -10.06 -15.05 25.18
CA THR A 476 -9.38 -14.81 23.90
C THR A 476 -7.90 -14.48 24.08
N LYS A 477 -7.48 -14.17 25.32
CA LYS A 477 -6.14 -13.65 25.65
C LYS A 477 -5.82 -12.39 24.84
N THR A 478 -6.83 -11.56 24.59
CA THR A 478 -6.69 -10.29 23.88
C THR A 478 -7.00 -9.12 24.79
N GLY A 479 -6.25 -8.05 24.60
CA GLY A 479 -6.45 -6.77 25.24
C GLY A 479 -7.12 -5.80 24.29
N LYS A 480 -8.11 -5.06 24.76
CA LYS A 480 -8.86 -4.10 23.96
C LYS A 480 -8.90 -2.73 24.65
N TRP A 481 -8.30 -1.74 24.00
CA TRP A 481 -8.45 -0.33 24.32
C TRP A 481 -9.77 0.19 23.78
N THR A 482 -10.39 1.13 24.50
CA THR A 482 -11.58 1.85 24.05
C THR A 482 -11.40 3.34 24.28
N LEU A 483 -11.70 4.13 23.25
CA LEU A 483 -11.86 5.57 23.30
C LEU A 483 -13.36 5.90 23.21
N ASP A 484 -13.93 6.45 24.27
CA ASP A 484 -15.34 6.87 24.29
C ASP A 484 -15.52 8.15 25.10
N GLY A 485 -15.79 9.26 24.42
CA GLY A 485 -15.87 10.55 25.09
C GLY A 485 -15.83 11.73 24.13
N THR A 486 -15.13 12.79 24.55
CA THR A 486 -15.05 14.05 23.80
C THR A 486 -13.84 14.07 22.87
N SER A 487 -12.62 13.89 23.39
CA SER A 487 -11.39 14.03 22.59
C SER A 487 -10.16 13.48 23.31
N LEU A 488 -9.20 12.97 22.54
CA LEU A 488 -7.85 12.59 23.00
C LEU A 488 -6.90 13.78 22.82
N ALA A 489 -5.87 13.88 23.67
CA ALA A 489 -4.81 14.87 23.49
C ALA A 489 -4.20 14.78 22.07
N PRO A 490 -3.98 15.92 21.39
CA PRO A 490 -3.65 15.94 19.97
C PRO A 490 -2.25 15.37 19.70
N GLY A 491 -2.05 14.85 18.48
CA GLY A 491 -0.78 14.27 18.02
C GLY A 491 -0.88 12.79 17.67
N ILE A 492 0.25 12.08 17.69
CA ILE A 492 0.32 10.67 17.28
C ILE A 492 0.16 9.76 18.50
N ALA A 493 -0.85 8.89 18.49
CA ALA A 493 -1.14 7.98 19.59
C ALA A 493 -1.04 6.52 19.14
N PHE A 494 -0.22 5.75 19.84
CA PHE A 494 0.06 4.35 19.59
C PHE A 494 -0.53 3.47 20.69
N PHE A 495 -1.28 2.44 20.32
CA PHE A 495 -1.93 1.51 21.23
C PHE A 495 -1.40 0.10 21.01
N GLU A 496 -0.87 -0.51 22.08
CA GLU A 496 -0.52 -1.93 22.09
C GLU A 496 -1.77 -2.78 22.34
N GLY A 497 -2.30 -3.38 21.27
CA GLY A 497 -3.49 -4.23 21.28
C GLY A 497 -4.58 -3.76 20.31
N ASP A 498 -5.78 -4.31 20.48
CA ASP A 498 -6.95 -3.89 19.73
C ASP A 498 -7.44 -2.52 20.24
N LEU A 499 -8.03 -1.72 19.36
CA LEU A 499 -8.57 -0.40 19.66
C LEU A 499 -10.01 -0.26 19.16
N THR A 500 -10.93 0.15 20.03
CA THR A 500 -12.25 0.62 19.62
C THR A 500 -12.38 2.11 19.81
N ILE A 501 -12.83 2.77 18.75
CA ILE A 501 -13.09 4.20 18.74
C ILE A 501 -14.60 4.37 18.66
N SER A 502 -15.20 4.75 19.79
CA SER A 502 -16.64 4.86 19.94
C SER A 502 -17.10 6.24 19.49
N THR A 503 -17.35 7.17 20.42
CA THR A 503 -17.81 8.52 20.13
C THR A 503 -16.71 9.54 20.45
N GLY A 504 -16.74 10.68 19.76
CA GLY A 504 -15.85 11.81 20.03
C GLY A 504 -15.30 12.47 18.77
N THR A 505 -14.52 13.53 18.98
CA THR A 505 -13.79 14.26 17.94
C THR A 505 -12.30 14.20 18.24
N TYR A 506 -11.54 13.52 17.38
CA TYR A 506 -10.12 13.21 17.60
C TYR A 506 -9.23 13.99 16.63
N TYR A 507 -8.09 14.48 17.10
CA TYR A 507 -7.12 15.26 16.32
C TYR A 507 -5.79 14.53 16.31
N ASN A 508 -5.82 13.32 15.75
CA ASN A 508 -4.80 12.31 15.99
C ASN A 508 -4.54 11.46 14.75
N THR A 509 -3.30 10.97 14.69
CA THR A 509 -3.02 9.70 14.02
C THR A 509 -3.10 8.60 15.06
N LEU A 510 -4.04 7.69 14.91
CA LEU A 510 -4.23 6.54 15.80
C LEU A 510 -3.58 5.30 15.20
N LEU A 511 -2.64 4.73 15.93
CA LEU A 511 -1.86 3.56 15.54
C LEU A 511 -2.20 2.42 16.49
N ALA A 512 -2.53 1.22 15.98
CA ALA A 512 -2.82 0.06 16.81
C ALA A 512 -2.09 -1.19 16.33
N THR A 513 -1.43 -1.92 17.22
CA THR A 513 -0.78 -3.21 16.86
C THR A 513 -1.80 -4.31 16.55
N GLY A 514 -2.99 -4.21 17.14
CA GLY A 514 -4.13 -5.11 16.91
C GLY A 514 -5.06 -4.63 15.79
N ASN A 515 -6.35 -4.91 15.95
CA ASN A 515 -7.42 -4.45 15.06
C ASN A 515 -8.00 -3.11 15.55
N VAL A 516 -8.62 -2.35 14.65
CA VAL A 516 -9.37 -1.14 14.97
C VAL A 516 -10.84 -1.30 14.59
N ASP A 517 -11.76 -1.06 15.53
CA ASP A 517 -13.20 -0.99 15.26
C ASP A 517 -13.75 0.40 15.57
N THR A 518 -14.65 0.93 14.74
CA THR A 518 -15.47 2.10 15.09
C THR A 518 -16.89 1.67 15.49
N ALA A 519 -17.42 2.23 16.57
CA ALA A 519 -18.69 1.78 17.17
C ALA A 519 -19.78 2.85 17.27
N GLY A 520 -19.43 4.13 17.21
CA GLY A 520 -20.36 5.26 17.34
C GLY A 520 -20.09 6.36 16.32
N LYS A 521 -20.88 7.43 16.39
CA LYS A 521 -20.63 8.64 15.60
C LYS A 521 -19.33 9.27 16.08
N MET A 522 -18.37 9.41 15.17
CA MET A 522 -17.07 10.00 15.46
C MET A 522 -16.55 10.80 14.28
N ASP A 523 -15.79 11.84 14.62
CA ASP A 523 -15.05 12.67 13.69
C ASP A 523 -13.55 12.50 14.00
N MET A 524 -12.76 12.08 13.02
CA MET A 524 -11.32 11.93 13.18
C MET A 524 -10.59 12.87 12.22
N TYR A 525 -9.68 13.67 12.73
CA TYR A 525 -8.85 14.59 11.95
C TYR A 525 -7.40 14.16 12.09
N ALA A 526 -6.77 13.74 10.99
CA ALA A 526 -5.34 13.55 10.93
C ALA A 526 -4.62 14.87 11.24
N PRO A 527 -3.43 14.85 11.84
CA PRO A 527 -2.72 16.08 12.20
C PRO A 527 -2.49 17.03 11.02
N ASN A 528 -2.14 16.53 9.83
CA ASN A 528 -1.96 17.36 8.63
C ASN A 528 -3.28 17.93 8.10
N PHE A 529 -4.41 17.30 8.42
CA PHE A 529 -5.73 17.82 8.06
C PHE A 529 -6.15 18.94 9.01
N ALA A 530 -5.91 18.79 10.32
CA ALA A 530 -6.25 19.79 11.33
C ALA A 530 -5.28 20.99 11.34
N GLY A 531 -4.01 20.76 10.99
CA GLY A 531 -2.98 21.80 10.94
C GLY A 531 -2.76 22.50 12.28
N TYR A 532 -2.36 23.78 12.23
CA TYR A 532 -1.98 24.55 13.42
C TYR A 532 -3.17 24.83 14.37
N ASN A 533 -4.24 25.43 13.85
CA ASN A 533 -5.41 25.89 14.61
C ASN A 533 -6.76 25.43 14.03
N GLY A 534 -6.77 24.56 13.01
CA GLY A 534 -8.00 24.12 12.32
C GLY A 534 -8.35 24.97 11.09
N GLN A 535 -7.60 26.05 10.83
CA GLN A 535 -7.83 26.96 9.71
C GLN A 535 -6.60 27.08 8.82
N GLN A 536 -6.83 27.20 7.52
CA GLN A 536 -5.79 27.49 6.53
C GLN A 536 -6.40 28.35 5.42
N ASN A 537 -5.74 29.46 5.08
CA ASN A 537 -6.20 30.42 4.06
C ASN A 537 -7.66 30.87 4.25
N ASP A 538 -8.01 31.32 5.46
CA ASP A 538 -9.36 31.77 5.86
C ASP A 538 -10.49 30.73 5.75
N LYS A 539 -10.15 29.47 5.45
CA LYS A 539 -11.08 28.34 5.44
C LYS A 539 -10.87 27.48 6.69
N THR A 540 -11.98 27.05 7.29
CA THR A 540 -11.97 26.15 8.45
C THR A 540 -12.09 24.71 7.96
N TYR A 541 -11.06 23.90 8.23
CA TYR A 541 -11.02 22.48 7.89
C TYR A 541 -11.30 21.60 9.09
N ALA A 542 -10.98 22.07 10.30
CA ALA A 542 -11.25 21.38 11.55
C ALA A 542 -11.72 22.37 12.63
N PRO A 543 -12.52 21.93 13.63
CA PRO A 543 -13.01 22.82 14.69
C PRO A 543 -11.91 23.42 15.58
N THR A 544 -10.76 22.76 15.65
CA THR A 544 -9.54 23.22 16.32
C THR A 544 -8.33 22.54 15.68
N GLY A 545 -7.11 22.98 16.02
CA GLY A 545 -5.87 22.44 15.45
C GLY A 545 -5.07 21.60 16.43
N ILE A 546 -3.91 21.14 15.97
CA ILE A 546 -2.98 20.33 16.75
C ILE A 546 -2.16 21.19 17.72
N CYS A 547 -1.79 22.40 17.31
CA CYS A 547 -0.92 23.28 18.10
C CYS A 547 -1.71 24.21 19.02
N VAL A 548 -2.97 24.49 18.67
CA VAL A 548 -3.87 25.35 19.45
C VAL A 548 -5.18 24.59 19.72
N ASN A 549 -5.08 23.48 20.45
CA ASN A 549 -6.22 22.60 20.67
C ASN A 549 -7.11 23.10 21.81
N LYS A 550 -8.40 23.32 21.53
CA LYS A 550 -9.37 23.83 22.52
C LYS A 550 -9.60 22.86 23.69
N TYR A 551 -9.53 21.55 23.46
CA TYR A 551 -9.75 20.54 24.50
C TYR A 551 -8.52 20.37 25.40
N PHE A 552 -7.33 20.63 24.85
CA PHE A 552 -6.05 20.47 25.54
C PHE A 552 -5.12 21.68 25.31
N PRO A 553 -5.43 22.86 25.88
CA PRO A 553 -4.70 24.11 25.59
C PRO A 553 -3.24 24.09 26.05
N ASN A 554 -2.87 23.16 26.94
CA ASN A 554 -1.51 23.02 27.47
C ASN A 554 -0.77 21.81 26.88
N VAL A 555 -1.30 21.16 25.85
CA VAL A 555 -0.68 20.00 25.21
C VAL A 555 -0.28 20.36 23.79
N VAL A 556 1.03 20.49 23.56
CA VAL A 556 1.58 20.86 22.26
C VAL A 556 2.62 19.81 21.83
N PRO A 557 2.34 19.02 20.76
CA PRO A 557 3.32 18.10 20.17
C PRO A 557 4.46 18.86 19.47
N THR A 558 5.61 18.94 20.12
CA THR A 558 6.77 19.76 19.69
C THR A 558 7.43 19.31 18.39
N GLN A 559 7.20 18.07 17.95
CA GLN A 559 7.71 17.59 16.66
C GLN A 559 6.79 17.98 15.48
N LEU A 560 5.53 18.33 15.75
CA LEU A 560 4.56 18.79 14.75
C LEU A 560 4.37 20.31 14.82
N CYS A 561 4.57 20.90 15.98
CA CYS A 561 4.33 22.31 16.28
C CYS A 561 5.63 22.99 16.72
N LYS A 562 6.07 23.97 15.94
CA LYS A 562 7.32 24.70 16.24
C LYS A 562 7.20 26.16 15.85
N ASN A 563 7.65 27.06 16.72
CA ASN A 563 7.71 28.52 16.47
C ASN A 563 6.39 29.16 15.99
N GLY A 564 5.24 28.66 16.46
CA GLY A 564 3.94 29.18 16.03
C GLY A 564 3.45 28.64 14.67
N GLU A 565 4.11 27.61 14.14
CA GLU A 565 3.76 26.97 12.87
C GLU A 565 3.51 25.47 13.05
N TYR A 566 2.78 24.89 12.09
CA TYR A 566 2.59 23.45 11.96
C TYR A 566 3.48 22.90 10.85
N LEU A 567 4.21 21.84 11.14
CA LEU A 567 5.21 21.22 10.26
C LEU A 567 4.60 20.05 9.47
N TYR A 568 4.02 20.32 8.31
CA TYR A 568 3.29 19.33 7.49
C TYR A 568 4.14 18.11 7.05
N ASN A 569 5.44 18.30 6.87
CA ASN A 569 6.37 17.24 6.45
C ASN A 569 7.10 16.57 7.63
N ALA A 570 6.78 16.95 8.87
CA ALA A 570 7.34 16.27 10.02
C ALA A 570 6.96 14.78 9.98
N VAL A 571 7.79 13.94 10.62
CA VAL A 571 7.51 12.52 10.87
C VAL A 571 7.13 11.72 9.60
N ASN A 572 7.74 12.07 8.46
CA ASN A 572 7.66 11.32 7.20
C ASN A 572 6.22 10.97 6.81
N GLY A 573 5.32 11.95 6.78
CA GLY A 573 3.96 11.79 6.26
C GLY A 573 2.99 10.96 7.11
N ILE A 574 3.40 10.39 8.26
CA ILE A 574 2.50 9.67 9.17
C ILE A 574 1.31 10.54 9.62
N ALA A 575 1.53 11.85 9.70
CA ALA A 575 0.53 12.86 10.07
C ALA A 575 -0.59 13.06 9.02
N ASN A 576 -0.47 12.47 7.82
CA ASN A 576 -1.57 12.40 6.84
C ASN A 576 -2.59 11.31 7.18
N TYR A 577 -2.23 10.35 8.03
CA TYR A 577 -3.12 9.25 8.35
C TYR A 577 -3.93 9.57 9.60
N ALA A 578 -5.21 9.26 9.52
CA ALA A 578 -6.10 9.33 10.66
C ALA A 578 -5.96 8.03 11.49
N VAL A 579 -5.92 6.88 10.82
CA VAL A 579 -5.82 5.58 11.48
C VAL A 579 -4.95 4.59 10.69
N MET A 580 -4.12 3.85 11.42
CA MET A 580 -3.39 2.69 10.92
C MET A 580 -3.45 1.52 11.90
N ALA A 581 -3.50 0.29 11.39
CA ALA A 581 -3.58 -0.90 12.23
C ALA A 581 -2.77 -2.07 11.68
N GLY A 582 -2.23 -2.90 12.57
CA GLY A 582 -1.58 -4.17 12.25
C GLY A 582 -0.08 -4.17 12.52
N SER A 583 0.41 -5.32 13.01
CA SER A 583 1.81 -5.46 13.39
C SER A 583 2.38 -6.82 13.05
N CYS A 584 3.68 -6.83 12.81
CA CYS A 584 4.45 -8.05 12.70
C CYS A 584 4.75 -8.58 14.11
N THR A 585 4.62 -9.88 14.32
CA THR A 585 4.98 -10.54 15.58
C THR A 585 6.46 -10.93 15.64
N ASP A 586 7.16 -10.84 14.52
CA ASP A 586 8.60 -10.96 14.36
C ASP A 586 9.15 -9.81 13.50
N ASN A 587 10.48 -9.71 13.39
CA ASN A 587 11.13 -8.66 12.60
C ASN A 587 11.11 -8.94 11.09
N THR A 588 10.70 -10.15 10.67
CA THR A 588 10.66 -10.57 9.26
C THR A 588 9.27 -10.40 8.65
N CYS A 589 8.26 -10.12 9.48
CA CYS A 589 6.85 -10.09 9.10
C CYS A 589 6.34 -11.41 8.52
N ASP A 590 6.97 -12.54 8.87
CA ASP A 590 6.51 -13.88 8.51
C ASP A 590 5.23 -14.23 9.29
N THR A 591 5.10 -13.68 10.50
CA THR A 591 3.91 -13.79 11.32
C THR A 591 3.29 -12.41 11.55
N TYR A 592 1.97 -12.32 11.29
CA TYR A 592 1.22 -11.07 11.35
C TYR A 592 0.06 -11.15 12.35
N GLN A 593 -0.17 -10.08 13.10
CA GLN A 593 -1.30 -9.97 14.03
C GLN A 593 -2.06 -8.66 13.84
N GLY A 594 -3.35 -8.66 14.22
CA GLY A 594 -4.17 -7.47 14.09
C GLY A 594 -4.41 -7.06 12.63
N GLY A 595 -4.55 -5.75 12.40
CA GLY A 595 -4.56 -5.16 11.07
C GLY A 595 -5.93 -4.99 10.43
N ASP A 596 -6.99 -5.52 11.03
CA ASP A 596 -8.35 -5.24 10.54
C ASP A 596 -8.78 -3.83 10.97
N ILE A 597 -9.28 -3.03 10.04
CA ILE A 597 -9.97 -1.76 10.32
C ILE A 597 -11.43 -1.90 9.91
N LYS A 598 -12.32 -1.86 10.90
CA LYS A 598 -13.77 -1.96 10.69
C LYS A 598 -14.43 -0.63 11.00
N THR A 599 -15.05 -0.02 9.98
CA THR A 599 -15.86 1.18 10.16
C THR A 599 -17.34 0.80 10.34
N GLY A 600 -17.88 1.21 11.48
CA GLY A 600 -19.27 1.05 11.88
C GLY A 600 -20.16 2.23 11.46
N ALA A 601 -21.13 2.56 12.31
CA ALA A 601 -22.16 3.56 12.00
C ALA A 601 -21.61 5.00 11.94
N SER A 602 -21.94 5.74 10.86
CA SER A 602 -21.69 7.18 10.66
C SER A 602 -20.31 7.67 11.10
N THR A 603 -19.26 7.15 10.46
CA THR A 603 -17.86 7.53 10.71
C THR A 603 -17.41 8.58 9.69
N ASP A 604 -16.83 9.69 10.15
CA ASP A 604 -16.23 10.73 9.29
C ASP A 604 -14.72 10.83 9.59
N ILE A 605 -13.90 10.34 8.66
CA ILE A 605 -12.45 10.24 8.78
C ILE A 605 -11.82 11.26 7.84
N ARG A 606 -11.15 12.27 8.39
CA ARG A 606 -10.41 13.29 7.67
C ARG A 606 -8.92 13.01 7.72
N GLY A 607 -8.48 12.18 6.78
CA GLY A 607 -7.13 11.64 6.71
C GLY A 607 -7.14 10.27 6.02
N ALA A 608 -5.96 9.79 5.65
CA ALA A 608 -5.81 8.48 5.03
C ALA A 608 -6.01 7.34 6.05
N VAL A 609 -6.42 6.18 5.54
CA VAL A 609 -6.68 4.94 6.32
C VAL A 609 -5.77 3.84 5.80
N LYS A 610 -5.05 3.17 6.70
CA LYS A 610 -4.18 2.04 6.34
C LYS A 610 -4.39 0.80 7.22
N ALA A 611 -4.96 -0.25 6.64
CA ALA A 611 -5.17 -1.54 7.29
C ALA A 611 -4.07 -2.52 6.89
N GLY A 612 -3.29 -3.03 7.84
CA GLY A 612 -2.32 -4.09 7.57
C GLY A 612 -2.96 -5.41 7.14
N ASN A 613 -4.25 -5.61 7.46
CA ASN A 613 -5.01 -6.80 7.06
C ASN A 613 -6.27 -6.42 6.28
N LEU A 614 -7.46 -6.38 6.90
CA LEU A 614 -8.73 -6.13 6.20
C LEU A 614 -9.30 -4.74 6.45
N PHE A 615 -9.78 -4.07 5.40
CA PHE A 615 -10.73 -2.98 5.54
C PHE A 615 -12.18 -3.51 5.41
N VAL A 616 -13.03 -3.18 6.38
CA VAL A 616 -14.46 -3.54 6.39
C VAL A 616 -15.31 -2.32 6.70
N SER A 617 -16.21 -1.93 5.80
CA SER A 617 -17.17 -0.85 6.02
C SER A 617 -18.58 -1.42 6.12
N SER A 618 -19.23 -1.21 7.27
CA SER A 618 -20.56 -1.77 7.57
C SER A 618 -21.65 -0.72 7.77
N GLY A 619 -21.27 0.52 8.09
CA GLY A 619 -22.14 1.68 8.15
C GLY A 619 -21.75 2.76 7.13
N ASN A 620 -22.46 3.88 7.13
CA ASN A 620 -22.09 5.03 6.31
C ASN A 620 -20.74 5.58 6.78
N THR A 621 -19.73 5.48 5.91
CA THR A 621 -18.37 5.93 6.20
C THR A 621 -17.98 7.00 5.17
N THR A 622 -17.44 8.12 5.62
CA THR A 622 -16.80 9.11 4.77
C THR A 622 -15.32 9.18 5.10
N VAL A 623 -14.46 9.11 4.09
CA VAL A 623 -13.01 9.25 4.20
C VAL A 623 -12.56 10.40 3.31
N HIS A 624 -12.00 11.46 3.90
CA HIS A 624 -11.34 12.55 3.17
C HIS A 624 -9.85 12.22 3.00
N GLY A 625 -9.56 11.20 2.18
CA GLY A 625 -8.24 10.62 2.02
C GLY A 625 -8.31 9.29 1.29
N TYR A 626 -7.17 8.60 1.18
CA TYR A 626 -7.10 7.29 0.51
C TYR A 626 -7.26 6.13 1.49
N ILE A 627 -7.69 4.99 0.97
CA ILE A 627 -7.88 3.76 1.74
C ILE A 627 -6.93 2.70 1.19
N THR A 628 -6.06 2.16 2.05
CA THR A 628 -5.16 1.05 1.71
C THR A 628 -5.37 -0.12 2.66
N ALA A 629 -5.47 -1.34 2.16
CA ALA A 629 -5.53 -2.56 2.97
C ALA A 629 -4.66 -3.67 2.37
N LEU A 630 -3.87 -4.38 3.20
CA LEU A 630 -2.77 -5.23 2.71
C LEU A 630 -2.96 -6.76 2.86
N ALA A 631 -4.03 -7.21 3.53
CA ALA A 631 -4.34 -8.63 3.82
C ALA A 631 -3.15 -9.51 4.25
N GLN A 632 -2.30 -9.02 5.17
CA GLN A 632 -1.10 -9.74 5.60
C GLN A 632 -1.37 -10.99 6.47
N ARG A 633 -2.59 -11.21 7.00
CA ARG A 633 -2.93 -12.29 7.97
C ARG A 633 -3.73 -13.45 7.35
N GLU A 634 -3.48 -13.77 6.08
CA GLU A 634 -4.26 -14.69 5.22
C GLU A 634 -5.51 -14.07 4.56
N ILE A 635 -5.73 -14.42 3.28
CA ILE A 635 -6.67 -13.78 2.37
C ILE A 635 -8.13 -14.07 2.79
N LEU A 636 -8.74 -13.08 3.42
CA LEU A 636 -10.19 -12.93 3.52
C LEU A 636 -10.57 -11.67 2.73
N LYS A 637 -11.71 -11.69 2.04
CA LYS A 637 -12.11 -10.58 1.16
C LYS A 637 -12.34 -9.31 1.99
N HIS A 638 -11.84 -8.15 1.54
CA HIS A 638 -12.29 -6.85 2.02
C HIS A 638 -13.79 -6.72 1.76
N SER A 639 -14.50 -5.96 2.60
CA SER A 639 -15.95 -5.86 2.49
C SER A 639 -16.44 -4.42 2.60
N ILE A 640 -17.14 -3.94 1.58
CA ILE A 640 -17.88 -2.68 1.61
C ILE A 640 -19.36 -3.03 1.60
N GLY A 641 -19.95 -3.07 2.80
CA GLY A 641 -21.29 -3.56 3.07
C GLY A 641 -22.39 -2.51 2.93
N ALA A 642 -22.10 -1.26 3.31
CA ALA A 642 -23.00 -0.11 3.23
C ALA A 642 -22.40 0.98 2.31
N LYS A 643 -22.76 2.25 2.50
CA LYS A 643 -22.21 3.34 1.69
C LYS A 643 -20.85 3.80 2.20
N THR A 644 -19.83 3.75 1.35
CA THR A 644 -18.51 4.37 1.62
C THR A 644 -18.30 5.54 0.68
N THR A 645 -17.96 6.70 1.22
CA THR A 645 -17.66 7.92 0.45
C THR A 645 -16.18 8.23 0.59
N VAL A 646 -15.48 8.40 -0.52
CA VAL A 646 -14.12 8.96 -0.56
C VAL A 646 -14.24 10.38 -1.09
N ASP A 647 -14.05 11.38 -0.22
CA ASP A 647 -14.24 12.79 -0.58
C ASP A 647 -12.90 13.52 -0.68
N LEU A 648 -12.42 13.66 -1.91
CA LEU A 648 -11.14 14.31 -2.24
C LEU A 648 -11.32 15.77 -2.64
N ARG A 649 -12.52 16.32 -2.44
CA ARG A 649 -12.74 17.74 -2.64
C ARG A 649 -12.14 18.53 -1.51
N ASP A 650 -11.80 19.78 -1.82
CA ASP A 650 -11.63 20.80 -0.78
C ASP A 650 -10.61 20.39 0.30
N LEU A 651 -9.54 19.69 -0.08
CA LEU A 651 -8.49 19.23 0.85
C LEU A 651 -7.60 20.40 1.33
N PRO A 652 -7.09 20.36 2.58
CA PRO A 652 -6.16 21.39 3.07
C PRO A 652 -4.88 21.48 2.22
N PRO A 653 -4.36 22.69 1.89
CA PRO A 653 -3.16 22.87 1.04
C PRO A 653 -1.84 22.24 1.54
N GLY A 654 -1.80 21.71 2.76
CA GLY A 654 -0.65 20.96 3.30
C GLY A 654 -0.94 19.47 3.56
N TYR A 655 -2.14 19.01 3.24
CA TYR A 655 -2.52 17.61 3.35
C TYR A 655 -2.26 16.90 2.02
N ASP A 656 -1.41 15.88 2.09
CA ASP A 656 -1.12 15.02 0.95
C ASP A 656 -1.74 13.63 1.22
N PRO A 657 -2.87 13.29 0.56
CA PRO A 657 -3.53 12.01 0.76
C PRO A 657 -2.72 10.82 0.21
N THR A 658 -1.73 11.05 -0.64
CA THR A 658 -0.85 9.99 -1.17
C THR A 658 0.17 9.53 -0.12
N GLY A 659 0.47 10.40 0.87
CA GLY A 659 1.67 10.29 1.70
C GLY A 659 2.91 10.53 0.84
N SER A 660 3.78 11.45 1.24
CA SER A 660 4.99 11.73 0.45
C SER A 660 5.79 10.44 0.15
N SER A 661 6.57 10.47 -0.94
CA SER A 661 7.36 9.40 -1.58
C SER A 661 8.42 8.68 -0.71
N SER A 662 8.30 8.71 0.61
CA SER A 662 9.21 8.05 1.55
C SER A 662 8.49 7.40 2.76
N VAL A 663 7.16 7.30 2.74
CA VAL A 663 6.44 6.47 3.72
C VAL A 663 6.43 5.03 3.23
N PRO A 664 6.67 4.02 4.09
CA PRO A 664 6.23 2.66 3.83
C PRO A 664 4.70 2.69 3.64
N GLY A 665 4.23 2.75 2.40
CA GLY A 665 2.80 2.91 2.13
C GLY A 665 2.35 3.89 1.08
N ALA A 666 3.24 4.70 0.53
CA ALA A 666 2.94 5.34 -0.74
C ALA A 666 3.00 4.23 -1.80
N GLY A 667 1.88 3.92 -2.46
CA GLY A 667 1.90 3.08 -3.64
C GLY A 667 2.78 3.78 -4.68
N GLU A 668 4.05 3.38 -4.77
CA GLU A 668 4.94 3.95 -5.77
C GLU A 668 4.40 3.62 -7.16
N ALA A 669 3.94 4.65 -7.87
CA ALA A 669 3.76 4.54 -9.31
C ALA A 669 5.11 4.24 -9.95
N GLY A 670 5.16 3.14 -10.71
CA GLY A 670 6.31 2.77 -11.51
C GLY A 670 7.60 2.67 -10.68
N ALA A 671 7.73 1.64 -9.86
CA ALA A 671 9.04 1.33 -9.31
C ALA A 671 9.94 0.82 -10.44
N SER A 672 10.83 1.70 -10.93
CA SER A 672 12.20 1.28 -11.20
C SER A 672 12.61 0.37 -10.04
N GLY A 673 13.01 -0.86 -10.31
CA GLY A 673 13.03 -1.85 -9.25
C GLY A 673 13.88 -1.38 -8.04
N SER A 674 13.41 -1.59 -6.81
CA SER A 674 14.12 -1.14 -5.59
C SER A 674 15.24 -2.10 -5.18
N MET A 675 16.29 -1.57 -4.53
CA MET A 675 17.38 -2.35 -3.92
C MET A 675 17.61 -1.92 -2.48
N ASP A 676 17.56 -2.90 -1.58
CA ASP A 676 17.70 -2.73 -0.13
C ASP A 676 18.80 -3.64 0.44
N ILE A 677 19.40 -3.21 1.55
CA ILE A 677 20.34 -4.03 2.32
C ILE A 677 19.53 -4.96 3.22
N ARG A 678 19.64 -6.28 2.99
CA ARG A 678 18.94 -7.29 3.79
C ARG A 678 19.65 -7.57 5.11
N TRP A 679 20.98 -7.68 5.06
CA TRP A 679 21.82 -7.80 6.24
C TRP A 679 23.24 -7.31 5.92
N SER A 680 23.99 -7.02 6.98
CA SER A 680 25.43 -6.75 6.90
C SER A 680 26.14 -7.39 8.08
N ARG A 681 27.42 -7.69 7.92
CA ARG A 681 28.31 -8.07 9.03
C ARG A 681 29.71 -7.52 8.80
N TYR A 682 30.39 -7.17 9.88
CA TYR A 682 31.83 -6.91 9.85
C TYR A 682 32.58 -8.25 9.75
N LEU A 683 33.66 -8.27 8.97
CA LEU A 683 34.57 -9.41 8.82
C LEU A 683 35.88 -9.21 9.60
#